data_AF-A0A3D2HT78-F1
#
_entry.id   AF-A0A3D2HT78-F1
#
_cell.length_a   1.000
_cell.length_b   1.000
_cell.length_c   1.000
_cell.angle_alpha   90.00
_cell.angle_beta   90.00
_cell.angle_gamma   90.00
#
_symmetry.space_group_name_H-M   'P 1'
#
loop_
_entity.id
_entity.type
_entity.pdbx_description
1 polymer ?
#
loop_
_entity_poly.entity_id
_entity_poly.type
_entity_poly.pdbx_seq_one_letter_code
_entity_poly.pdbx_strand_id
1 'polypeptide(L)'
;MKFKSKSLISIILSIMMVISMILVAIPANAAVVDSEPVGAGTYYLWYTIGDNTNYSSFTKKVEMTADGSNYVASFEDSSLYPNTTIVCYINTDSSTITTGLNTLKTSTKGTYDDTYFHWLNVGGNYQQSGYYYIKSQVKSSFKVKITYNPTGDTIDLSKDDGSTPTEPTTEPTTTEPTTTEPVETTVPPTTAPVTTPGEYTITDATTDLNGSLSFSASGGTAAGTANSGDTVTITGNPVKTYFELDTVTVTGEDKNNIEVSGTSNTRTFTMPEQNVTVKATFKLNKPAYIQSLKEDGLWIDVAPDEYDTTATLIKWNNYKGSNQERNNPYTFYVPKNVDLSNAHIYNGFNSAVKLNGTEIPSKNTAVVKLTAGSTYSSENDNSYTVKVMQGSTNAMFLYTTKAGVASPLPTKKGAGASKGDVVRDGGVCKTMTNETAKASFSSAMALESVKGRGNSSWQASNEFFGKYAFNMKLAKKTNLFNIDTTKLPDGSKASGSKSYCLLANNADESMLRNALTYQLASEIGLLYSPEFSFVDIYDNGEYLGQYLVTEKVDIGSSKLIKGNSFEDINEDAVKEVTKNPEATIDKTTTKTTYSYTYANNKTYTPDMRYANVAPNGATSDKNKYPYDNTETRPAKQGKYLLEFEISDRVNDEPCYFVSPQGQNVVIKSPEYATKEQVEFIANKFAKMEEVAFTANASKTDLSAVMDVESFAKMYLIQEFTANLDAASTSYYITFDCSQTNPVFVANPVWDYDMALGQFEKENYKYTKDGKTLSPAKTDAWLAKYKRMDNSESKAPDKYSIQSQLASQNSAFKTEIRNQWEGTNGFYANIQKYIGDNGLIKKTWFDNINASAEMNEARWGFIANDLLNKANWGVKNTGANHNEAVNYLNTWTATRATWLNTQFTSDEYPVYTPSAPTIKAYAADGTTEISAVEAGSPFIIKVTSDLESGVVYRLYKDGVKVGTDRSDGNFDIATDESMVGSKYTYTVKAVYGGRESSASTGVEITINEKAGNKTVRVYFKSAAASAYVPSFSLDNAAATVMSRTPKTSTDNGTYFGSTYSGSLKFYWFFKDITIDTSVPHTITFTTKNNVNATTSYTFGAATEYYFAVDNLMGDTTLKDLTEMDEYIRNYHISATHMVYSATSDRNIGFTWAKDTEGKYKEYAMGTYLPDNNISTASLTDLTSSSLLTIPSALTPNAMLEASSAPSFFTIKSATLAQKITAEAEEVSTLQYQLLDVNLDGKVDIKDSTMMQKALAGF
;
A
#
# COMPACT_ATOMS: atom_id res chain seq x y z
N MET A 1 7.32 65.12 -19.04
CA MET A 1 6.50 66.30 -18.69
C MET A 1 5.24 65.85 -17.98
N LYS A 2 4.88 66.51 -16.87
CA LYS A 2 3.64 66.34 -16.10
C LYS A 2 2.45 66.92 -16.88
N PHE A 3 1.26 66.32 -16.78
CA PHE A 3 0.02 67.07 -16.55
C PHE A 3 -0.98 66.25 -15.72
N LYS A 4 -1.52 66.92 -14.70
CA LYS A 4 -2.61 66.51 -13.80
C LYS A 4 -3.95 66.82 -14.47
N SER A 5 -4.99 66.00 -14.26
CA SER A 5 -6.31 66.54 -13.92
C SER A 5 -7.11 65.54 -13.06
N LYS A 6 -7.60 66.04 -11.92
CA LYS A 6 -8.41 65.34 -10.91
C LYS A 6 -9.92 65.50 -11.18
N SER A 7 -10.37 65.65 -12.44
CA SER A 7 -11.77 66.05 -12.73
C SER A 7 -12.64 64.98 -13.40
N LEU A 8 -12.15 63.77 -13.70
CA LEU A 8 -12.98 62.74 -14.36
C LEU A 8 -13.74 61.83 -13.36
N ILE A 9 -13.24 61.67 -12.14
CA ILE A 9 -13.81 60.74 -11.13
C ILE A 9 -15.10 61.30 -10.50
N SER A 10 -15.23 62.62 -10.37
CA SER A 10 -16.46 63.26 -9.82
C SER A 10 -17.65 63.20 -10.78
N ILE A 11 -17.39 63.13 -12.09
CA ILE A 11 -18.43 63.03 -13.14
C ILE A 11 -18.93 61.59 -13.27
N ILE A 12 -18.05 60.59 -13.14
CA ILE A 12 -18.41 59.16 -13.23
C ILE A 12 -19.24 58.71 -12.01
N LEU A 13 -18.93 59.21 -10.80
CA LEU A 13 -19.73 58.96 -9.60
C LEU A 13 -21.13 59.60 -9.64
N SER A 14 -21.29 60.73 -10.34
CA SER A 14 -22.60 61.39 -10.49
C SER A 14 -23.48 60.73 -11.56
N ILE A 15 -22.89 60.15 -12.61
CA ILE A 15 -23.63 59.41 -13.66
C ILE A 15 -24.09 58.03 -13.16
N MET A 16 -23.33 57.36 -12.29
CA MET A 16 -23.74 56.08 -11.71
C MET A 16 -24.88 56.20 -10.69
N MET A 17 -25.03 57.35 -10.02
CA MET A 17 -26.17 57.59 -9.11
C MET A 17 -27.49 57.83 -9.86
N VAL A 18 -27.44 58.35 -11.09
CA VAL A 18 -28.65 58.64 -11.92
C VAL A 18 -29.09 57.43 -12.75
N ILE A 19 -28.19 56.52 -13.13
CA ILE A 19 -28.55 55.27 -13.86
C ILE A 19 -29.26 54.25 -12.96
N SER A 20 -29.14 54.38 -11.64
CA SER A 20 -29.86 53.50 -10.68
C SER A 20 -31.33 53.91 -10.43
N MET A 21 -31.82 55.01 -11.03
CA MET A 21 -33.19 55.52 -10.79
C MET A 21 -34.17 55.44 -11.98
N ILE A 22 -33.80 54.94 -13.16
CA ILE A 22 -34.74 54.84 -14.29
C ILE A 22 -34.55 53.52 -15.07
N LEU A 23 -35.22 52.45 -14.62
CA LEU A 23 -35.82 51.37 -15.45
C LEU A 23 -36.42 50.28 -14.54
N VAL A 24 -37.60 50.55 -13.98
CA VAL A 24 -38.57 49.51 -13.60
C VAL A 24 -39.92 49.92 -14.18
N ALA A 25 -40.26 49.33 -15.31
CA ALA A 25 -41.61 49.34 -15.87
C ALA A 25 -41.83 47.98 -16.56
N ILE A 26 -42.39 47.03 -15.83
CA ILE A 26 -42.98 45.76 -16.32
C ILE A 26 -44.21 45.47 -15.43
N PRO A 27 -45.33 44.99 -15.99
CA PRO A 27 -46.67 45.41 -15.61
C PRO A 27 -47.23 44.66 -14.40
N ALA A 28 -48.06 45.37 -13.64
CA ALA A 28 -48.97 44.81 -12.67
C ALA A 28 -50.12 44.09 -13.38
N ASN A 29 -50.15 42.77 -13.31
CA ASN A 29 -51.40 42.01 -13.27
C ASN A 29 -51.60 41.54 -11.83
N ALA A 30 -52.05 42.44 -10.96
CA ALA A 30 -52.67 42.06 -9.71
C ALA A 30 -54.12 41.69 -10.02
N ALA A 31 -54.47 40.42 -9.80
CA ALA A 31 -55.86 40.04 -9.64
C ALA A 31 -56.39 40.77 -8.40
N VAL A 32 -57.36 41.65 -8.61
CA VAL A 32 -58.17 42.23 -7.54
C VAL A 32 -58.95 41.06 -6.93
N VAL A 33 -58.64 40.72 -5.68
CA VAL A 33 -59.51 39.89 -4.84
C VAL A 33 -60.37 40.86 -4.05
N ASP A 34 -61.68 40.77 -4.27
CA ASP A 34 -62.70 41.56 -3.59
C ASP A 34 -62.52 41.53 -2.06
N SER A 35 -62.56 42.72 -1.47
CA SER A 35 -62.66 42.91 -0.03
C SER A 35 -64.12 42.79 0.41
N GLU A 36 -64.49 41.70 1.07
CA GLU A 36 -65.64 41.70 1.98
C GLU A 36 -65.14 41.92 3.42
N PRO A 37 -65.77 42.80 4.21
CA PRO A 37 -65.40 43.00 5.60
C PRO A 37 -66.01 41.89 6.46
N VAL A 38 -65.17 40.98 6.96
CA VAL A 38 -65.58 39.90 7.88
C VAL A 38 -64.94 40.14 9.25
N GLY A 39 -65.72 39.92 10.32
CA GLY A 39 -65.50 40.44 11.67
C GLY A 39 -64.17 40.08 12.36
N ALA A 40 -63.76 40.96 13.26
CA ALA A 40 -62.61 40.78 14.14
C ALA A 40 -62.72 39.47 14.95
N GLY A 41 -61.73 38.59 14.82
CA GLY A 41 -61.67 37.31 15.55
C GLY A 41 -61.43 36.06 14.69
N THR A 42 -61.37 36.19 13.37
CA THR A 42 -61.17 35.05 12.45
C THR A 42 -59.72 34.99 11.98
N TYR A 43 -59.06 33.83 12.16
CA TYR A 43 -57.68 33.59 11.75
C TYR A 43 -57.63 32.85 10.42
N TYR A 44 -56.72 33.25 9.55
CA TYR A 44 -56.48 32.60 8.26
C TYR A 44 -55.04 32.11 8.18
N LEU A 45 -54.89 30.89 7.66
CA LEU A 45 -53.62 30.29 7.28
C LEU A 45 -53.36 30.55 5.79
N TRP A 46 -52.29 31.27 5.50
CA TRP A 46 -51.72 31.40 4.17
C TRP A 46 -50.53 30.46 4.04
N TYR A 47 -50.45 29.70 2.94
CA TYR A 47 -49.30 28.85 2.69
C TYR A 47 -48.88 28.82 1.23
N THR A 48 -47.62 28.46 1.01
CA THR A 48 -47.05 28.17 -0.32
C THR A 48 -46.14 26.95 -0.21
N ILE A 49 -45.98 26.24 -1.33
CA ILE A 49 -45.28 24.96 -1.42
C ILE A 49 -44.16 25.14 -2.46
N GLY A 50 -42.88 24.98 -2.07
CA GLY A 50 -41.75 25.20 -2.97
C GLY A 50 -40.37 24.79 -2.41
N ASP A 51 -39.31 25.01 -3.20
CA ASP A 51 -37.90 24.89 -2.77
C ASP A 51 -37.31 26.28 -2.45
N ASN A 52 -36.34 26.33 -1.55
CA ASN A 52 -35.95 27.49 -0.70
C ASN A 52 -35.39 28.76 -1.39
N THR A 53 -35.74 29.09 -2.63
CA THR A 53 -35.01 30.13 -3.39
C THR A 53 -35.79 31.32 -3.95
N ASN A 54 -37.13 31.43 -3.84
CA ASN A 54 -37.84 32.71 -4.04
C ASN A 54 -39.33 32.61 -3.64
N TYR A 55 -39.73 33.20 -2.50
CA TYR A 55 -41.13 33.27 -2.07
C TYR A 55 -41.69 34.69 -2.32
N SER A 56 -42.20 34.97 -3.52
CA SER A 56 -42.76 36.30 -3.85
C SER A 56 -44.28 36.40 -3.78
N SER A 57 -45.01 35.30 -3.49
CA SER A 57 -46.45 35.34 -3.19
C SER A 57 -46.93 34.08 -2.45
N PHE A 58 -47.73 34.24 -1.39
CA PHE A 58 -48.52 33.15 -0.81
C PHE A 58 -49.67 32.84 -1.77
N THR A 59 -49.78 31.59 -2.22
CA THR A 59 -50.69 31.22 -3.31
C THR A 59 -51.97 30.54 -2.83
N LYS A 60 -52.06 30.11 -1.55
CA LYS A 60 -53.23 29.43 -0.99
C LYS A 60 -53.61 29.98 0.39
N LYS A 61 -54.91 30.18 0.63
CA LYS A 61 -55.54 30.68 1.88
C LYS A 61 -56.53 29.64 2.40
N VAL A 62 -56.50 29.35 3.70
CA VAL A 62 -57.44 28.47 4.41
C VAL A 62 -57.91 29.16 5.68
N GLU A 63 -59.22 29.21 5.91
CA GLU A 63 -59.80 29.75 7.15
C GLU A 63 -59.59 28.76 8.31
N MET A 64 -59.15 29.26 9.46
CA MET A 64 -58.97 28.45 10.66
C MET A 64 -60.25 28.45 11.48
N THR A 65 -60.68 27.25 11.89
CA THR A 65 -61.88 27.04 12.72
C THR A 65 -61.49 27.07 14.19
N ALA A 66 -62.26 27.76 15.04
CA ALA A 66 -62.01 27.79 16.48
C ALA A 66 -62.25 26.40 17.12
N ASP A 67 -61.31 25.93 17.94
CA ASP A 67 -61.37 24.68 18.71
C ASP A 67 -60.88 24.96 20.14
N GLY A 68 -61.82 25.27 21.03
CA GLY A 68 -61.53 25.73 22.39
C GLY A 68 -60.77 27.06 22.41
N SER A 69 -59.60 27.08 23.06
CA SER A 69 -58.66 28.23 23.07
C SER A 69 -57.68 28.23 21.89
N ASN A 70 -57.82 27.30 20.93
CA ASN A 70 -57.00 27.17 19.74
C ASN A 70 -57.81 27.45 18.46
N TYR A 71 -57.10 27.61 17.34
CA TYR A 71 -57.65 27.74 15.99
C TYR A 71 -57.00 26.70 15.09
N VAL A 72 -57.79 25.96 14.32
CA VAL A 72 -57.32 24.78 13.58
C VAL A 72 -57.65 24.90 12.10
N ALA A 73 -56.71 24.58 11.23
CA ALA A 73 -56.94 24.42 9.79
C ALA A 73 -56.30 23.14 9.29
N SER A 74 -57.02 22.40 8.44
CA SER A 74 -56.46 21.24 7.74
C SER A 74 -56.49 21.45 6.24
N PHE A 75 -55.42 21.05 5.55
CA PHE A 75 -55.35 21.07 4.09
C PHE A 75 -54.62 19.84 3.56
N GLU A 76 -54.98 19.44 2.34
CA GLU A 76 -54.29 18.40 1.59
C GLU A 76 -53.94 18.96 0.21
N ASP A 77 -52.70 18.74 -0.23
CA ASP A 77 -52.22 19.28 -1.49
C ASP A 77 -51.42 18.22 -2.25
N SER A 78 -51.81 17.95 -3.50
CA SER A 78 -51.19 16.94 -4.36
C SER A 78 -49.73 17.25 -4.73
N SER A 79 -49.25 18.47 -4.43
CA SER A 79 -47.86 18.89 -4.63
C SER A 79 -46.95 18.66 -3.41
N LEU A 80 -47.44 18.00 -2.36
CA LEU A 80 -46.64 17.58 -1.19
C LEU A 80 -45.92 16.24 -1.46
N TYR A 81 -44.58 16.27 -1.54
CA TYR A 81 -43.68 15.12 -1.74
C TYR A 81 -42.53 15.14 -0.70
N PRO A 82 -41.68 14.10 -0.59
CA PRO A 82 -40.54 14.15 0.33
C PRO A 82 -39.63 15.34 0.05
N ASN A 83 -39.23 16.06 1.10
CA ASN A 83 -38.44 17.29 1.14
C ASN A 83 -39.11 18.57 0.63
N THR A 84 -40.42 18.57 0.40
CA THR A 84 -41.15 19.80 0.09
C THR A 84 -41.15 20.74 1.31
N THR A 85 -40.82 22.01 1.08
CA THR A 85 -40.92 23.05 2.11
C THR A 85 -42.29 23.71 2.04
N ILE A 86 -43.06 23.66 3.13
CA ILE A 86 -44.27 24.47 3.30
C ILE A 86 -43.88 25.71 4.11
N VAL A 87 -44.25 26.89 3.59
CA VAL A 87 -44.13 28.15 4.33
C VAL A 87 -45.51 28.63 4.72
N CYS A 88 -45.77 28.72 6.02
CA CYS A 88 -47.05 29.10 6.59
C CYS A 88 -47.01 30.50 7.23
N TYR A 89 -48.11 31.24 7.09
CA TYR A 89 -48.32 32.56 7.69
C TYR A 89 -49.75 32.65 8.22
N ILE A 90 -49.94 33.00 9.49
CA ILE A 90 -51.25 33.13 10.12
C ILE A 90 -51.54 34.61 10.35
N ASN A 91 -52.70 35.08 9.87
CA ASN A 91 -53.12 36.47 10.09
C ASN A 91 -54.64 36.58 10.25
N THR A 92 -55.07 37.63 10.93
CA THR A 92 -56.45 38.13 10.92
C THR A 92 -56.60 39.11 9.76
N ASP A 93 -57.69 39.11 8.99
CA ASP A 93 -57.86 39.98 7.80
C ASP A 93 -57.89 41.52 8.11
N SER A 94 -57.58 41.95 9.34
CA SER A 94 -57.41 43.38 9.66
C SER A 94 -56.03 43.88 9.22
N SER A 95 -56.01 44.90 8.35
CA SER A 95 -54.81 45.53 7.77
C SER A 95 -53.92 46.31 8.76
N THR A 96 -54.00 46.06 10.07
CA THR A 96 -53.20 46.74 11.09
C THR A 96 -52.93 45.82 12.29
N ILE A 97 -51.80 45.10 12.25
CA ILE A 97 -51.08 44.70 13.46
C ILE A 97 -49.64 45.16 13.30
N THR A 98 -49.40 46.39 13.73
CA THR A 98 -48.07 46.92 14.03
C THR A 98 -47.86 46.70 15.52
N THR A 99 -46.72 46.12 15.89
CA THR A 99 -46.21 45.91 17.26
C THR A 99 -46.80 44.73 18.05
N GLY A 100 -46.03 43.63 18.13
CA GLY A 100 -46.30 42.55 19.09
C GLY A 100 -46.00 41.10 18.67
N LEU A 101 -45.10 40.83 17.72
CA LEU A 101 -44.69 39.46 17.34
C LEU A 101 -43.16 39.34 17.35
N ASN A 102 -42.55 39.66 18.50
CA ASN A 102 -41.16 39.30 18.75
C ASN A 102 -41.19 38.15 19.75
N THR A 103 -40.73 36.98 19.31
CA THR A 103 -40.60 35.69 20.04
C THR A 103 -41.90 34.96 20.38
N LEU A 104 -42.41 34.15 19.44
CA LEU A 104 -43.18 32.95 19.79
C LEU A 104 -42.24 31.99 20.55
N LYS A 105 -42.68 31.46 21.70
CA LYS A 105 -41.96 30.43 22.44
C LYS A 105 -42.37 29.07 21.90
N THR A 106 -41.43 28.33 21.32
CA THR A 106 -41.66 26.92 21.00
C THR A 106 -41.82 26.12 22.30
N SER A 107 -43.00 25.53 22.54
CA SER A 107 -43.17 24.53 23.58
C SER A 107 -42.86 23.15 23.02
N THR A 108 -41.64 22.65 23.23
CA THR A 108 -41.38 21.22 23.16
C THR A 108 -42.07 20.55 24.34
N LYS A 109 -43.20 19.88 24.11
CA LYS A 109 -43.66 18.77 24.96
C LYS A 109 -44.81 18.00 24.31
N GLY A 110 -44.46 16.85 23.75
CA GLY A 110 -45.39 15.81 23.31
C GLY A 110 -44.66 14.85 22.38
N THR A 111 -44.44 13.61 22.81
CA THR A 111 -43.91 12.52 21.98
C THR A 111 -44.87 12.29 20.82
N TYR A 112 -44.50 12.72 19.63
CA TYR A 112 -45.18 12.40 18.38
C TYR A 112 -44.15 11.87 17.39
N ASP A 113 -44.55 10.86 16.63
CA ASP A 113 -43.74 10.07 15.71
C ASP A 113 -42.88 10.96 14.78
N ASP A 114 -41.55 10.92 14.99
CA ASP A 114 -40.50 11.76 14.34
C ASP A 114 -40.40 11.59 12.81
N THR A 115 -41.35 10.92 12.18
CA THR A 115 -41.26 10.45 10.78
C THR A 115 -41.82 11.42 9.74
N TYR A 116 -42.52 12.50 10.12
CA TYR A 116 -43.37 13.24 9.18
C TYR A 116 -42.98 14.70 8.92
N PHE A 117 -42.36 15.42 9.87
CA PHE A 117 -42.11 16.86 9.74
C PHE A 117 -40.86 17.33 10.50
N HIS A 118 -40.00 18.13 9.85
CA HIS A 118 -38.88 18.84 10.49
C HIS A 118 -39.03 20.35 10.40
N TRP A 119 -38.78 21.05 11.51
CA TRP A 119 -38.72 22.52 11.57
C TRP A 119 -37.34 23.04 11.16
N LEU A 120 -37.30 24.11 10.36
CA LEU A 120 -36.07 24.85 10.05
C LEU A 120 -36.20 26.30 10.55
N ASN A 121 -35.34 26.71 11.47
CA ASN A 121 -35.18 28.12 11.82
C ASN A 121 -34.16 28.76 10.88
N VAL A 122 -34.59 29.71 10.05
CA VAL A 122 -33.75 30.36 9.05
C VAL A 122 -33.48 31.80 9.49
N GLY A 123 -32.32 32.03 10.10
CA GLY A 123 -31.84 33.37 10.42
C GLY A 123 -31.52 34.14 9.13
N GLY A 124 -32.44 35.00 8.71
CA GLY A 124 -32.26 35.93 7.59
C GLY A 124 -32.68 37.36 7.98
N ASN A 125 -32.05 38.37 7.37
CA ASN A 125 -32.17 39.80 7.69
C ASN A 125 -33.53 40.47 7.41
N TYR A 126 -34.64 39.72 7.35
CA TYR A 126 -35.98 40.29 7.22
C TYR A 126 -36.65 40.36 8.60
N GLN A 127 -36.44 41.50 9.27
CA GLN A 127 -37.23 41.89 10.43
C GLN A 127 -38.70 42.07 9.99
N GLN A 128 -39.63 41.46 10.75
CA GLN A 128 -41.10 41.50 10.62
C GLN A 128 -41.74 40.41 9.74
N SER A 129 -41.90 39.21 10.32
CA SER A 129 -43.03 38.25 10.17
C SER A 129 -42.53 36.83 10.50
N GLY A 130 -43.25 36.06 11.32
CA GLY A 130 -42.88 34.68 11.63
C GLY A 130 -43.16 33.77 10.44
N TYR A 131 -42.09 33.26 9.81
CA TYR A 131 -42.18 32.26 8.74
C TYR A 131 -41.83 30.89 9.30
N TYR A 132 -42.67 29.91 8.98
CA TYR A 132 -42.53 28.55 9.48
C TYR A 132 -42.23 27.62 8.32
N TYR A 133 -41.06 26.98 8.36
CA TYR A 133 -40.60 26.04 7.34
C TYR A 133 -40.77 24.62 7.83
N ILE A 134 -41.47 23.82 7.03
CA ILE A 134 -41.74 22.42 7.34
C ILE A 134 -41.22 21.56 6.19
N LYS A 135 -40.31 20.62 6.47
CA LYS A 135 -39.90 19.58 5.51
C LYS A 135 -40.56 18.25 5.85
N SER A 136 -41.28 17.67 4.89
CA SER A 136 -41.86 16.34 5.05
C SER A 136 -40.93 15.22 4.53
N GLN A 137 -40.88 14.05 5.18
CA GLN A 137 -40.07 12.88 4.75
C GLN A 137 -40.92 11.76 4.09
N VAL A 138 -42.21 11.98 3.86
CA VAL A 138 -43.17 10.92 3.54
C VAL A 138 -43.31 10.71 2.02
N LYS A 139 -43.31 9.44 1.58
CA LYS A 139 -43.33 9.03 0.16
C LYS A 139 -44.70 9.13 -0.55
N SER A 140 -45.76 9.68 0.07
CA SER A 140 -47.11 9.84 -0.51
C SER A 140 -47.83 11.11 -0.01
N SER A 141 -48.84 11.62 -0.73
CA SER A 141 -49.66 12.77 -0.30
C SER A 141 -50.45 12.47 0.98
N PHE A 142 -50.55 13.43 1.90
CA PHE A 142 -51.33 13.29 3.14
C PHE A 142 -51.88 14.65 3.60
N LYS A 143 -52.95 14.62 4.38
CA LYS A 143 -53.63 15.81 4.92
C LYS A 143 -52.91 16.34 6.16
N VAL A 144 -52.61 17.62 6.19
CA VAL A 144 -51.88 18.33 7.25
C VAL A 144 -52.86 19.12 8.10
N LYS A 145 -52.78 19.00 9.42
CA LYS A 145 -53.54 19.79 10.41
C LYS A 145 -52.60 20.77 11.12
N ILE A 146 -52.97 22.05 11.10
CA ILE A 146 -52.29 23.15 11.80
C ILE A 146 -53.19 23.62 12.94
N THR A 147 -52.66 23.70 14.15
CA THR A 147 -53.34 24.24 15.33
C THR A 147 -52.57 25.44 15.85
N TYR A 148 -53.23 26.59 16.01
CA TYR A 148 -52.66 27.83 16.52
C TYR A 148 -53.30 28.21 17.84
N ASN A 149 -52.49 28.42 18.88
CA ASN A 149 -52.94 28.95 20.16
C ASN A 149 -52.52 30.43 20.28
N PRO A 150 -53.46 31.39 20.16
CA PRO A 150 -53.14 32.82 20.24
C PRO A 150 -52.77 33.30 21.65
N THR A 151 -53.09 32.54 22.70
CA THR A 151 -52.80 32.94 24.10
C THR A 151 -51.40 32.49 24.54
N GLY A 152 -50.94 31.36 24.02
CA GLY A 152 -49.60 30.82 24.25
C GLY A 152 -48.58 31.18 23.16
N ASP A 153 -49.04 31.78 22.06
CA ASP A 153 -48.27 32.08 20.85
C ASP A 153 -47.48 30.84 20.37
N THR A 154 -48.21 29.75 20.10
CA THR A 154 -47.68 28.45 19.66
C THR A 154 -48.46 27.94 18.45
N ILE A 155 -47.76 27.28 17.52
CA ILE A 155 -48.34 26.61 16.35
C ILE A 155 -47.89 25.15 16.36
N ASP A 156 -48.86 24.23 16.37
CA ASP A 156 -48.64 22.79 16.29
C ASP A 156 -49.07 22.25 14.92
N LEU A 157 -48.30 21.27 14.45
CA LEU A 157 -48.48 20.63 13.15
C LEU A 157 -48.59 19.12 13.34
N SER A 158 -49.59 18.52 12.72
CA SER A 158 -49.79 17.07 12.76
C SER A 158 -50.35 16.55 11.45
N LYS A 159 -50.26 15.24 11.24
CA LYS A 159 -51.05 14.57 10.22
C LYS A 159 -52.52 14.60 10.65
N ASP A 160 -53.41 15.06 9.78
CA ASP A 160 -54.85 15.02 10.04
C ASP A 160 -55.34 13.58 9.82
N ASP A 161 -55.36 12.77 10.87
CA ASP A 161 -55.82 11.37 10.83
C ASP A 161 -57.34 11.22 10.98
N GLY A 162 -58.07 12.34 11.13
CA GLY A 162 -59.52 12.37 11.27
C GLY A 162 -60.05 12.05 12.67
N SER A 163 -59.19 11.94 13.69
CA SER A 163 -59.61 11.64 15.07
C SER A 163 -59.94 12.91 15.90
N THR A 164 -60.99 12.84 16.73
CA THR A 164 -61.35 13.88 17.71
C THR A 164 -60.67 13.64 19.07
N PRO A 165 -60.15 14.66 19.79
CA PRO A 165 -59.33 14.45 20.99
C PRO A 165 -60.14 14.12 22.25
N THR A 166 -59.62 13.19 23.08
CA THR A 166 -60.08 12.94 24.46
C THR A 166 -59.02 13.35 25.49
N GLU A 167 -59.47 13.87 26.65
CA GLU A 167 -58.67 14.53 27.71
C GLU A 167 -57.55 13.70 28.37
N PRO A 168 -56.51 14.36 28.94
CA PRO A 168 -55.36 13.70 29.57
C PRO A 168 -55.56 13.42 31.07
N THR A 169 -55.18 12.22 31.53
CA THR A 169 -55.06 11.89 32.96
C THR A 169 -53.61 11.65 33.39
N THR A 170 -53.17 12.50 34.31
CA THR A 170 -52.14 12.41 35.39
C THR A 170 -51.18 11.22 35.51
N GLU A 171 -49.88 11.57 35.55
CA GLU A 171 -48.67 10.90 36.10
C GLU A 171 -48.77 10.44 37.60
N PRO A 172 -47.73 9.84 38.25
CA PRO A 172 -46.54 9.07 37.80
C PRO A 172 -46.26 7.79 38.66
N THR A 173 -45.24 6.97 38.36
CA THR A 173 -44.16 6.54 39.33
C THR A 173 -43.22 5.40 38.84
N THR A 174 -41.92 5.72 38.85
CA THR A 174 -40.70 4.96 39.25
C THR A 174 -40.71 3.43 39.45
N THR A 175 -39.77 2.71 38.83
CA THR A 175 -38.56 2.10 39.47
C THR A 175 -37.78 1.18 38.51
N GLU A 176 -36.46 1.32 38.51
CA GLU A 176 -35.44 0.34 38.06
C GLU A 176 -35.03 -0.57 39.26
N PRO A 177 -34.15 -1.61 39.18
CA PRO A 177 -33.50 -2.27 38.04
C PRO A 177 -33.38 -3.84 38.16
N THR A 178 -32.75 -4.46 37.15
CA THR A 178 -31.84 -5.66 37.19
C THR A 178 -32.37 -7.07 37.55
N THR A 179 -32.11 -8.08 36.68
CA THR A 179 -31.10 -9.17 36.83
C THR A 179 -31.46 -10.48 36.09
N THR A 180 -30.42 -11.06 35.43
CA THR A 180 -30.10 -12.50 35.26
C THR A 180 -30.97 -13.46 34.41
N GLU A 181 -30.35 -13.99 33.34
CA GLU A 181 -30.48 -15.39 32.85
C GLU A 181 -30.11 -16.42 33.95
N PRO A 182 -30.44 -17.75 33.92
CA PRO A 182 -30.59 -18.62 32.74
C PRO A 182 -31.64 -19.79 32.81
N VAL A 183 -31.90 -20.38 31.64
CA VAL A 183 -32.06 -21.82 31.28
C VAL A 183 -32.58 -22.83 32.34
N GLU A 184 -33.71 -23.54 32.07
CA GLU A 184 -33.77 -24.94 31.58
C GLU A 184 -35.16 -25.63 31.75
N THR A 185 -35.45 -26.55 30.83
CA THR A 185 -36.28 -27.78 30.94
C THR A 185 -37.80 -27.83 30.64
N THR A 186 -38.08 -28.34 29.43
CA THR A 186 -38.92 -29.50 29.05
C THR A 186 -40.41 -29.59 29.42
N VAL A 187 -41.29 -29.63 28.41
CA VAL A 187 -42.37 -30.65 28.22
C VAL A 187 -42.76 -30.74 26.71
N PRO A 188 -42.79 -31.95 26.08
CA PRO A 188 -43.55 -32.26 24.85
C PRO A 188 -44.83 -33.07 25.20
N PRO A 189 -45.69 -33.48 24.24
CA PRO A 189 -46.14 -32.85 23.00
C PRO A 189 -47.69 -32.69 23.00
N THR A 190 -48.23 -31.68 22.32
CA THR A 190 -49.63 -31.72 21.86
C THR A 190 -49.74 -31.18 20.45
N THR A 191 -50.39 -31.99 19.63
CA THR A 191 -50.67 -31.86 18.20
C THR A 191 -51.24 -30.50 17.79
N ALA A 192 -50.51 -29.90 16.84
CA ALA A 192 -50.86 -28.87 15.86
C ALA A 192 -52.14 -28.04 16.05
N PRO A 193 -52.01 -26.69 16.13
CA PRO A 193 -52.87 -25.76 15.44
C PRO A 193 -52.28 -25.42 14.05
N VAL A 194 -53.17 -25.38 13.07
CA VAL A 194 -52.96 -24.92 11.70
C VAL A 194 -52.25 -23.56 11.68
N THR A 195 -51.18 -23.46 10.88
CA THR A 195 -50.40 -22.25 10.64
C THR A 195 -51.24 -21.14 10.01
N THR A 196 -51.29 -19.98 10.66
CA THR A 196 -51.66 -18.72 10.00
C THR A 196 -50.58 -18.39 8.94
N PRO A 197 -50.92 -17.99 7.70
CA PRO A 197 -49.94 -17.67 6.66
C PRO A 197 -49.09 -16.49 7.12
N GLY A 198 -47.81 -16.73 7.39
CA GLY A 198 -46.90 -15.73 7.94
C GLY A 198 -46.54 -14.70 6.87
N GLU A 199 -46.58 -13.43 7.23
CA GLU A 199 -46.05 -12.34 6.43
C GLU A 199 -44.51 -12.46 6.34
N TYR A 200 -43.96 -12.45 5.12
CA TYR A 200 -42.52 -12.59 4.84
C TYR A 200 -41.91 -11.26 4.39
N THR A 201 -40.61 -11.06 4.66
CA THR A 201 -39.91 -9.80 4.37
C THR A 201 -39.31 -9.77 2.95
N ILE A 202 -39.33 -8.58 2.35
CA ILE A 202 -38.70 -8.26 1.07
C ILE A 202 -37.58 -7.26 1.33
N THR A 203 -36.33 -7.70 1.18
CA THR A 203 -35.16 -6.84 1.36
C THR A 203 -34.69 -6.29 0.02
N ASP A 204 -34.71 -4.96 -0.15
CA ASP A 204 -34.03 -4.31 -1.28
C ASP A 204 -32.52 -4.25 -1.04
N ALA A 205 -31.77 -5.02 -1.81
CA ALA A 205 -30.31 -5.03 -1.82
C ALA A 205 -29.74 -4.40 -3.11
N THR A 206 -30.52 -3.56 -3.79
CA THR A 206 -30.07 -2.80 -4.97
C THR A 206 -28.98 -1.80 -4.57
N THR A 207 -27.83 -1.88 -5.23
CA THR A 207 -26.69 -0.96 -5.02
C THR A 207 -26.42 -0.08 -6.25
N ASP A 208 -27.24 -0.19 -7.29
CA ASP A 208 -27.11 0.62 -8.51
C ASP A 208 -27.48 2.07 -8.22
N LEU A 209 -26.68 3.01 -8.74
CA LEU A 209 -26.82 4.45 -8.49
C LEU A 209 -27.88 5.11 -9.38
N ASN A 210 -28.35 4.41 -10.41
CA ASN A 210 -29.21 4.97 -11.45
C ASN A 210 -30.71 4.78 -11.17
N GLY A 211 -31.09 4.14 -10.07
CA GLY A 211 -32.48 3.98 -9.67
C GLY A 211 -32.66 3.29 -8.32
N SER A 212 -33.91 3.19 -7.87
CA SER A 212 -34.30 2.52 -6.62
C SER A 212 -35.52 1.64 -6.84
N LEU A 213 -35.84 0.75 -5.90
CA LEU A 213 -37.03 -0.10 -6.00
C LEU A 213 -38.14 0.36 -5.05
N SER A 214 -39.37 0.11 -5.46
CA SER A 214 -40.56 0.14 -4.60
C SER A 214 -41.35 -1.15 -4.80
N PHE A 215 -42.05 -1.60 -3.77
CA PHE A 215 -42.76 -2.88 -3.76
C PHE A 215 -44.23 -2.67 -3.41
N SER A 216 -45.10 -3.46 -4.03
CA SER A 216 -46.52 -3.56 -3.67
C SER A 216 -46.98 -5.01 -3.81
N ALA A 217 -47.85 -5.48 -2.92
CA ALA A 217 -48.35 -6.86 -2.93
C ALA A 217 -49.87 -6.87 -3.17
N SER A 218 -50.35 -7.89 -3.89
CA SER A 218 -51.78 -8.04 -4.24
C SER A 218 -52.71 -8.17 -3.03
N GLY A 219 -52.20 -8.61 -1.87
CA GLY A 219 -52.94 -8.78 -0.63
C GLY A 219 -53.10 -7.53 0.24
N GLY A 220 -52.50 -6.39 -0.14
CA GLY A 220 -52.61 -5.14 0.62
C GLY A 220 -51.74 -5.04 1.89
N THR A 221 -50.69 -5.86 2.01
CA THR A 221 -49.68 -5.80 3.08
C THR A 221 -48.80 -4.55 3.01
N ALA A 222 -48.12 -4.22 4.12
CA ALA A 222 -47.26 -3.05 4.24
C ALA A 222 -46.07 -3.07 3.25
N ALA A 223 -45.54 -1.89 2.92
CA ALA A 223 -44.38 -1.78 2.02
C ALA A 223 -43.15 -2.49 2.62
N GLY A 224 -42.67 -3.53 1.94
CA GLY A 224 -41.52 -4.34 2.38
C GLY A 224 -41.88 -5.73 2.91
N THR A 225 -43.16 -6.10 2.94
CA THR A 225 -43.64 -7.42 3.36
C THR A 225 -44.79 -7.96 2.49
N ALA A 226 -44.92 -9.28 2.37
CA ALA A 226 -45.98 -9.95 1.62
C ALA A 226 -46.26 -11.36 2.19
N ASN A 227 -47.50 -11.84 2.09
CA ASN A 227 -47.81 -13.22 2.50
C ASN A 227 -47.38 -14.21 1.42
N SER A 228 -47.10 -15.45 1.81
CA SER A 228 -46.87 -16.52 0.82
C SER A 228 -48.03 -16.61 -0.17
N GLY A 229 -47.71 -16.72 -1.45
CA GLY A 229 -48.66 -16.75 -2.56
C GLY A 229 -49.10 -15.37 -3.06
N ASP A 230 -48.79 -14.27 -2.36
CA ASP A 230 -49.07 -12.93 -2.86
C ASP A 230 -48.23 -12.65 -4.11
N THR A 231 -48.83 -11.96 -5.09
CA THR A 231 -48.09 -11.41 -6.23
C THR A 231 -47.43 -10.10 -5.78
N VAL A 232 -46.10 -10.10 -5.73
CA VAL A 232 -45.31 -8.91 -5.41
C VAL A 232 -44.93 -8.21 -6.71
N THR A 233 -45.36 -6.96 -6.85
CA THR A 233 -44.96 -6.06 -7.92
C THR A 233 -43.78 -5.22 -7.47
N ILE A 234 -42.66 -5.39 -8.17
CA ILE A 234 -41.44 -4.60 -8.07
C ILE A 234 -41.52 -3.48 -9.09
N THR A 235 -41.45 -2.23 -8.64
CA THR A 235 -41.39 -1.05 -9.49
C THR A 235 -40.00 -0.42 -9.38
N GLY A 236 -39.27 -0.41 -10.50
CA GLY A 236 -38.04 0.35 -10.64
C GLY A 236 -38.36 1.84 -10.78
N ASN A 237 -37.69 2.66 -9.97
CA ASN A 237 -37.79 4.12 -9.93
C ASN A 237 -36.44 4.70 -10.38
N PRO A 238 -36.23 4.90 -11.69
CA PRO A 238 -34.97 5.42 -12.20
C PRO A 238 -34.75 6.87 -11.73
N VAL A 239 -33.51 7.25 -11.44
CA VAL A 239 -33.14 8.60 -10.97
C VAL A 239 -33.40 9.66 -12.06
N LYS A 240 -33.38 9.26 -13.33
CA LYS A 240 -33.73 10.09 -14.49
C LYS A 240 -34.56 9.29 -15.47
N THR A 241 -35.42 9.98 -16.22
CA THR A 241 -36.37 9.37 -17.18
C THR A 241 -35.72 8.63 -18.34
N TYR A 242 -34.44 8.87 -18.60
CA TYR A 242 -33.65 8.15 -19.61
C TYR A 242 -32.93 6.91 -19.05
N PHE A 243 -33.13 6.58 -17.77
CA PHE A 243 -32.78 5.26 -17.24
C PHE A 243 -34.01 4.37 -17.18
N GLU A 244 -33.82 3.08 -17.37
CA GLU A 244 -34.86 2.06 -17.27
C GLU A 244 -34.35 0.85 -16.48
N LEU A 245 -35.26 0.14 -15.83
CA LEU A 245 -34.97 -1.07 -15.07
C LEU A 245 -34.47 -2.15 -16.02
N ASP A 246 -33.26 -2.65 -15.77
CA ASP A 246 -32.60 -3.63 -16.62
C ASP A 246 -32.81 -5.05 -16.10
N THR A 247 -32.01 -5.46 -15.12
CA THR A 247 -32.12 -6.77 -14.49
C THR A 247 -32.78 -6.66 -13.12
N VAL A 248 -33.54 -7.69 -12.76
CA VAL A 248 -34.06 -7.89 -11.40
C VAL A 248 -33.81 -9.33 -11.03
N THR A 249 -33.11 -9.55 -9.94
CA THR A 249 -32.89 -10.87 -9.34
C THR A 249 -33.60 -10.92 -8.01
N VAL A 250 -34.41 -11.94 -7.79
CA VAL A 250 -35.03 -12.23 -6.50
C VAL A 250 -34.45 -13.54 -6.00
N THR A 251 -33.91 -13.54 -4.79
CA THR A 251 -33.26 -14.70 -4.19
C THR A 251 -33.90 -14.99 -2.85
N GLY A 252 -34.31 -16.23 -2.63
CA GLY A 252 -34.83 -16.69 -1.34
C GLY A 252 -33.75 -16.80 -0.26
N GLU A 253 -34.17 -16.91 0.99
CA GLU A 253 -33.27 -17.18 2.14
C GLU A 253 -32.46 -18.48 1.96
N ASP A 254 -33.03 -19.46 1.26
CA ASP A 254 -32.39 -20.70 0.83
C ASP A 254 -31.33 -20.53 -0.28
N LYS A 255 -31.11 -19.30 -0.76
CA LYS A 255 -30.21 -18.90 -1.85
C LYS A 255 -30.64 -19.36 -3.24
N ASN A 256 -31.86 -19.88 -3.40
CA ASN A 256 -32.40 -20.21 -4.71
C ASN A 256 -32.97 -18.96 -5.41
N ASN A 257 -32.81 -18.89 -6.72
CA ASN A 257 -33.39 -17.82 -7.52
C ASN A 257 -34.89 -18.06 -7.68
N ILE A 258 -35.67 -17.00 -7.50
CA ILE A 258 -37.12 -16.98 -7.69
C ILE A 258 -37.39 -16.37 -9.06
N GLU A 259 -38.29 -17.01 -9.81
CA GLU A 259 -38.63 -16.56 -11.16
C GLU A 259 -39.35 -15.20 -11.11
N VAL A 260 -38.92 -14.28 -11.97
CA VAL A 260 -39.45 -12.92 -12.08
C VAL A 260 -40.02 -12.73 -13.47
N SER A 261 -41.26 -12.27 -13.56
CA SER A 261 -41.96 -12.02 -14.84
C SER A 261 -42.33 -10.55 -15.02
N GLY A 262 -42.34 -10.08 -16.27
CA GLY A 262 -42.78 -8.72 -16.64
C GLY A 262 -41.80 -8.00 -17.57
N THR A 263 -42.23 -6.86 -18.10
CA THR A 263 -41.44 -5.99 -19.01
C THR A 263 -41.45 -4.53 -18.53
N SER A 264 -40.51 -3.71 -18.98
CA SER A 264 -40.39 -2.26 -18.67
C SER A 264 -39.88 -1.94 -17.24
N ASN A 265 -40.37 -0.90 -16.56
CA ASN A 265 -39.94 -0.55 -15.20
C ASN A 265 -40.66 -1.34 -14.10
N THR A 266 -41.44 -2.35 -14.46
CA THR A 266 -42.21 -3.16 -13.51
C THR A 266 -41.89 -4.64 -13.71
N ARG A 267 -41.72 -5.36 -12.60
CA ARG A 267 -41.50 -6.79 -12.53
C ARG A 267 -42.40 -7.39 -11.46
N THR A 268 -42.68 -8.67 -11.56
CA THR A 268 -43.55 -9.39 -10.62
C THR A 268 -42.93 -10.72 -10.25
N PHE A 269 -43.13 -11.17 -9.01
CA PHE A 269 -42.84 -12.53 -8.58
C PHE A 269 -43.91 -12.99 -7.58
N THR A 270 -44.03 -14.30 -7.39
CA THR A 270 -44.91 -14.86 -6.36
C THR A 270 -44.11 -15.02 -5.07
N MET A 271 -44.59 -14.45 -3.97
CA MET A 271 -43.90 -14.52 -2.68
C MET A 271 -43.84 -15.99 -2.20
N PRO A 272 -42.64 -16.54 -1.93
CA PRO A 272 -42.51 -17.89 -1.41
C PRO A 272 -42.77 -17.92 0.11
N GLU A 273 -42.79 -19.12 0.70
CA GLU A 273 -42.85 -19.31 2.17
C GLU A 273 -41.52 -19.00 2.89
N GLN A 274 -40.83 -17.94 2.47
CA GLN A 274 -39.55 -17.51 3.03
C GLN A 274 -39.27 -16.03 2.73
N ASN A 275 -38.32 -15.44 3.47
CA ASN A 275 -37.83 -14.09 3.18
C ASN A 275 -37.10 -14.06 1.83
N VAL A 276 -37.15 -12.91 1.15
CA VAL A 276 -36.49 -12.71 -0.14
C VAL A 276 -35.62 -11.47 -0.16
N THR A 277 -34.53 -11.54 -0.92
CA THR A 277 -33.68 -10.40 -1.27
C THR A 277 -33.85 -10.06 -2.74
N VAL A 278 -34.15 -8.81 -3.03
CA VAL A 278 -34.30 -8.29 -4.40
C VAL A 278 -33.08 -7.43 -4.73
N LYS A 279 -32.48 -7.65 -5.91
CA LYS A 279 -31.43 -6.81 -6.47
C LYS A 279 -31.81 -6.37 -7.87
N ALA A 280 -31.66 -5.10 -8.17
CA ALA A 280 -31.86 -4.58 -9.51
C ALA A 280 -30.63 -3.88 -10.08
N THR A 281 -30.59 -3.78 -11.40
CA THR A 281 -29.73 -2.85 -12.15
C THR A 281 -30.57 -1.98 -13.06
N PHE A 282 -30.05 -0.82 -13.43
CA PHE A 282 -30.68 0.11 -14.34
C PHE A 282 -29.77 0.35 -15.55
N LYS A 283 -30.38 0.49 -16.73
CA LYS A 283 -29.69 0.82 -17.96
C LYS A 283 -30.07 2.18 -18.51
N LEU A 284 -29.10 2.81 -19.14
CA LEU A 284 -29.22 4.04 -19.89
C LEU A 284 -29.87 3.76 -21.24
N ASN A 285 -31.00 4.39 -21.48
CA ASN A 285 -31.57 4.55 -22.79
C ASN A 285 -30.83 5.69 -23.51
N LYS A 286 -29.79 5.34 -24.26
CA LYS A 286 -28.88 6.28 -24.94
C LYS A 286 -29.63 7.24 -25.90
N PRO A 287 -30.58 6.79 -26.74
CA PRO A 287 -31.43 7.70 -27.51
C PRO A 287 -32.21 8.69 -26.65
N ALA A 288 -32.87 8.24 -25.57
CA ALA A 288 -33.62 9.12 -24.67
C ALA A 288 -32.70 10.13 -23.96
N TYR A 289 -31.50 9.71 -23.57
CA TYR A 289 -30.52 10.60 -22.97
C TYR A 289 -30.04 11.68 -23.94
N ILE A 290 -29.62 11.32 -25.16
CA ILE A 290 -29.20 12.31 -26.16
C ILE A 290 -30.35 13.28 -26.50
N GLN A 291 -31.59 12.78 -26.60
CA GLN A 291 -32.76 13.64 -26.78
C GLN A 291 -32.96 14.62 -25.59
N SER A 292 -32.63 14.20 -24.37
CA SER A 292 -32.72 15.03 -23.18
C SER A 292 -31.69 16.16 -23.13
N LEU A 293 -30.55 16.03 -23.82
CA LEU A 293 -29.48 17.04 -23.81
C LEU A 293 -29.87 18.35 -24.50
N LYS A 294 -30.91 18.35 -25.35
CA LYS A 294 -31.39 19.54 -26.09
C LYS A 294 -30.30 20.28 -26.88
N GLU A 295 -29.25 19.57 -27.30
CA GLU A 295 -28.13 20.13 -28.05
C GLU A 295 -27.97 19.44 -29.41
N ASP A 296 -27.62 20.21 -30.43
CA ASP A 296 -27.24 19.71 -31.74
C ASP A 296 -25.77 19.26 -31.72
N GLY A 297 -25.48 18.12 -32.34
CA GLY A 297 -24.12 17.59 -32.42
C GLY A 297 -24.00 16.14 -32.83
N LEU A 298 -22.77 15.64 -32.85
CA LEU A 298 -22.48 14.21 -32.93
C LEU A 298 -21.77 13.76 -31.64
N TRP A 299 -22.11 12.56 -31.18
CA TRP A 299 -21.49 11.90 -30.04
C TRP A 299 -20.95 10.55 -30.49
N ILE A 300 -19.75 10.19 -30.03
CA ILE A 300 -19.24 8.83 -30.14
C ILE A 300 -19.50 8.10 -28.82
N ASP A 301 -20.17 6.96 -28.91
CA ASP A 301 -20.35 6.05 -27.81
C ASP A 301 -19.16 5.13 -27.71
N VAL A 302 -18.32 5.37 -26.71
CA VAL A 302 -17.09 4.60 -26.51
C VAL A 302 -17.32 3.32 -25.71
N ALA A 303 -18.55 3.09 -25.26
CA ALA A 303 -18.95 1.94 -24.49
C ALA A 303 -20.33 1.42 -24.97
N PRO A 304 -20.47 1.02 -26.25
CA PRO A 304 -21.77 0.66 -26.85
C PRO A 304 -22.44 -0.51 -26.12
N ASP A 305 -21.64 -1.47 -25.65
CA ASP A 305 -22.08 -2.65 -24.90
C ASP A 305 -22.34 -2.37 -23.40
N GLU A 306 -21.96 -1.19 -22.91
CA GLU A 306 -22.16 -0.79 -21.53
C GLU A 306 -23.46 -0.02 -21.38
N TYR A 307 -24.18 -0.33 -20.30
CA TYR A 307 -25.55 0.12 -20.10
C TYR A 307 -25.71 1.05 -18.89
N ASP A 308 -24.71 1.23 -18.03
CA ASP A 308 -24.91 1.79 -16.68
C ASP A 308 -24.56 3.30 -16.53
N THR A 309 -24.11 4.01 -17.57
CA THR A 309 -23.70 5.41 -17.38
C THR A 309 -23.81 6.31 -18.61
N THR A 310 -24.20 7.57 -18.38
CA THR A 310 -24.21 8.67 -19.36
C THR A 310 -22.82 9.19 -19.69
N ALA A 311 -21.81 8.87 -18.88
CA ALA A 311 -20.46 9.45 -18.95
C ALA A 311 -19.66 8.97 -20.17
N THR A 312 -20.02 7.85 -20.79
CA THR A 312 -19.26 7.22 -21.90
C THR A 312 -19.64 7.73 -23.29
N LEU A 313 -20.47 8.77 -23.37
CA LEU A 313 -20.79 9.45 -24.62
C LEU A 313 -19.91 10.68 -24.77
N ILE A 314 -18.98 10.66 -25.72
CA ILE A 314 -18.07 11.78 -25.99
C ILE A 314 -18.65 12.65 -27.09
N LYS A 315 -18.88 13.92 -26.78
CA LYS A 315 -19.33 14.92 -27.73
C LYS A 315 -18.15 15.35 -28.63
N TRP A 316 -18.40 15.52 -29.93
CA TRP A 316 -17.43 16.22 -30.78
C TRP A 316 -17.15 17.64 -30.24
N ASN A 317 -15.92 18.10 -30.33
CA ASN A 317 -15.52 19.38 -29.76
C ASN A 317 -15.08 20.34 -30.86
N ASN A 318 -15.61 21.56 -30.86
CA ASN A 318 -15.25 22.62 -31.81
C ASN A 318 -14.53 23.79 -31.15
N TYR A 319 -13.91 23.57 -30.01
CA TYR A 319 -13.18 24.59 -29.29
C TYR A 319 -11.69 24.27 -29.31
N LYS A 320 -10.88 25.28 -29.62
CA LYS A 320 -9.43 25.23 -29.49
C LYS A 320 -8.97 26.36 -28.58
N GLY A 321 -7.88 26.11 -27.87
CA GLY A 321 -7.19 27.11 -27.09
C GLY A 321 -7.98 27.52 -25.85
N SER A 322 -7.41 28.47 -25.13
CA SER A 322 -7.87 28.85 -23.81
C SER A 322 -9.12 29.73 -23.78
N ASN A 323 -9.39 30.44 -24.87
CA ASN A 323 -10.58 31.28 -25.03
C ASN A 323 -11.79 30.51 -25.55
N GLN A 324 -11.69 29.20 -25.77
CA GLN A 324 -12.67 28.41 -26.52
C GLN A 324 -12.96 29.03 -27.90
N GLU A 325 -11.89 29.26 -28.67
CA GLU A 325 -12.02 29.75 -30.04
C GLU A 325 -12.68 28.66 -30.88
N ARG A 326 -13.69 29.03 -31.68
CA ARG A 326 -14.34 28.06 -32.57
C ARG A 326 -13.31 27.54 -33.56
N ASN A 327 -13.20 26.23 -33.64
CA ASN A 327 -12.27 25.51 -34.48
C ASN A 327 -13.04 24.65 -35.49
N ASN A 328 -12.56 24.65 -36.73
CA ASN A 328 -12.95 23.71 -37.77
C ASN A 328 -11.65 23.02 -38.22
N PRO A 329 -11.52 21.69 -38.14
CA PRO A 329 -12.57 20.69 -37.89
C PRO A 329 -13.07 20.59 -36.44
N TYR A 330 -14.34 20.19 -36.29
CA TYR A 330 -14.87 19.58 -35.05
C TYR A 330 -14.06 18.31 -34.79
N THR A 331 -13.67 18.02 -33.55
CA THR A 331 -12.77 16.91 -33.24
C THR A 331 -13.40 15.93 -32.26
N PHE A 332 -13.39 14.64 -32.59
CA PHE A 332 -13.58 13.57 -31.61
C PHE A 332 -12.24 13.25 -30.95
N TYR A 333 -12.16 13.41 -29.63
CA TYR A 333 -11.01 13.02 -28.81
C TYR A 333 -11.32 11.68 -28.16
N VAL A 334 -10.81 10.58 -28.73
CA VAL A 334 -11.25 9.22 -28.38
C VAL A 334 -10.19 8.49 -27.54
N PRO A 335 -10.55 7.68 -26.54
CA PRO A 335 -9.59 6.85 -25.78
C PRO A 335 -8.86 5.77 -26.62
N LYS A 336 -7.72 5.29 -26.10
CA LYS A 336 -6.76 4.39 -26.78
C LYS A 336 -7.33 3.08 -27.32
N ASN A 337 -8.37 2.51 -26.70
CA ASN A 337 -8.84 1.15 -27.03
C ASN A 337 -10.27 1.10 -27.58
N VAL A 338 -10.76 2.24 -28.07
CA VAL A 338 -12.04 2.30 -28.79
C VAL A 338 -11.84 1.80 -30.22
N ASP A 339 -12.63 0.82 -30.64
CA ASP A 339 -12.63 0.33 -32.01
C ASP A 339 -13.28 1.34 -32.95
N LEU A 340 -12.45 2.16 -33.59
CA LEU A 340 -12.91 3.17 -34.54
C LEU A 340 -13.47 2.56 -35.83
N SER A 341 -13.15 1.30 -36.15
CA SER A 341 -13.71 0.65 -37.34
C SER A 341 -15.19 0.28 -37.18
N ASN A 342 -15.66 0.21 -35.93
CA ASN A 342 -17.02 -0.04 -35.51
C ASN A 342 -17.52 1.08 -34.56
N ALA A 343 -17.28 2.35 -34.91
CA ALA A 343 -17.62 3.47 -34.04
C ALA A 343 -19.13 3.73 -34.03
N HIS A 344 -19.76 3.65 -32.87
CA HIS A 344 -21.17 3.97 -32.69
C HIS A 344 -21.35 5.49 -32.57
N ILE A 345 -21.91 6.12 -33.61
CA ILE A 345 -22.11 7.58 -33.65
C ILE A 345 -23.59 7.88 -33.45
N TYR A 346 -23.88 8.76 -32.49
CA TYR A 346 -25.21 9.31 -32.24
C TYR A 346 -25.33 10.68 -32.87
N ASN A 347 -26.45 10.89 -33.56
CA ASN A 347 -26.81 12.14 -34.19
C ASN A 347 -27.83 12.88 -33.31
N GLY A 348 -27.42 13.98 -32.67
CA GLY A 348 -28.32 14.84 -31.91
C GLY A 348 -28.98 15.94 -32.73
N PHE A 349 -28.80 16.01 -34.05
CA PHE A 349 -29.53 16.96 -34.90
C PHE A 349 -30.98 16.52 -35.16
N ASN A 350 -31.83 17.48 -35.53
CA ASN A 350 -33.20 17.23 -36.00
C ASN A 350 -33.27 16.77 -37.48
N SER A 351 -32.14 16.71 -38.17
CA SER A 351 -32.00 16.15 -39.53
C SER A 351 -30.98 15.01 -39.55
N ALA A 352 -31.06 14.15 -40.57
CA ALA A 352 -30.08 13.08 -40.77
C ALA A 352 -28.71 13.68 -41.09
N VAL A 353 -27.64 13.00 -40.66
CA VAL A 353 -26.25 13.42 -40.91
C VAL A 353 -25.52 12.27 -41.59
N LYS A 354 -24.90 12.52 -42.75
CA LYS A 354 -24.02 11.54 -43.38
C LYS A 354 -22.58 11.77 -42.95
N LEU A 355 -21.91 10.75 -42.43
CA LEU A 355 -20.50 10.79 -42.03
C LEU A 355 -19.75 9.62 -42.65
N ASN A 356 -18.65 9.91 -43.35
CA ASN A 356 -17.86 8.91 -44.09
C ASN A 356 -18.74 7.97 -44.96
N GLY A 357 -19.69 8.54 -45.71
CA GLY A 357 -20.59 7.78 -46.57
C GLY A 357 -21.79 7.13 -45.86
N THR A 358 -21.79 7.04 -44.53
CA THR A 358 -22.84 6.38 -43.73
C THR A 358 -23.87 7.41 -43.27
N GLU A 359 -25.15 7.18 -43.53
CA GLU A 359 -26.25 8.02 -43.03
C GLU A 359 -26.59 7.66 -41.58
N ILE A 360 -26.63 8.68 -40.71
CA ILE A 360 -27.01 8.58 -39.30
C ILE A 360 -28.36 9.28 -39.14
N PRO A 361 -29.46 8.56 -38.87
CA PRO A 361 -30.79 9.16 -38.78
C PRO A 361 -30.88 10.21 -37.66
N SER A 362 -31.80 11.16 -37.80
CA SER A 362 -32.04 12.20 -36.79
C SER A 362 -32.36 11.58 -35.42
N LYS A 363 -31.75 12.12 -34.35
CA LYS A 363 -31.95 11.69 -32.96
C LYS A 363 -31.70 10.19 -32.74
N ASN A 364 -30.88 9.57 -33.59
CA ASN A 364 -30.61 8.13 -33.59
C ASN A 364 -29.12 7.83 -33.78
N THR A 365 -28.74 6.55 -33.81
CA THR A 365 -27.37 6.08 -33.96
C THR A 365 -27.14 5.26 -35.23
N ALA A 366 -25.91 5.26 -35.72
CA ALA A 366 -25.41 4.32 -36.71
C ALA A 366 -23.95 3.98 -36.42
N VAL A 367 -23.51 2.82 -36.90
CA VAL A 367 -22.10 2.42 -36.89
C VAL A 367 -21.40 3.07 -38.07
N VAL A 368 -20.35 3.83 -37.80
CA VAL A 368 -19.53 4.51 -38.81
C VAL A 368 -18.10 3.99 -38.71
N LYS A 369 -17.52 3.62 -39.85
CA LYS A 369 -16.10 3.27 -39.92
C LYS A 369 -15.26 4.54 -39.90
N LEU A 370 -14.45 4.72 -38.87
CA LEU A 370 -13.54 5.85 -38.68
C LEU A 370 -12.09 5.37 -38.53
N THR A 371 -11.15 6.28 -38.74
CA THR A 371 -9.71 6.03 -38.61
C THR A 371 -9.08 7.18 -37.82
N ALA A 372 -8.27 6.86 -36.81
CA ALA A 372 -7.53 7.87 -36.05
C ALA A 372 -6.64 8.73 -36.97
N GLY A 373 -6.55 10.02 -36.69
CA GLY A 373 -5.82 11.02 -37.48
C GLY A 373 -6.55 11.49 -38.74
N SER A 374 -7.62 10.82 -39.16
CA SER A 374 -8.37 11.18 -40.36
C SER A 374 -9.35 12.32 -40.12
N THR A 375 -9.75 12.99 -41.20
CA THR A 375 -10.71 14.08 -41.21
C THR A 375 -11.77 13.80 -42.27
N TYR A 376 -13.05 13.95 -41.90
CA TYR A 376 -14.21 13.60 -42.71
C TYR A 376 -15.11 14.82 -42.90
N SER A 377 -15.77 14.93 -44.05
CA SER A 377 -16.91 15.84 -44.20
C SER A 377 -18.18 15.16 -43.69
N SER A 378 -19.02 15.91 -42.97
CA SER A 378 -20.39 15.52 -42.68
C SER A 378 -21.35 16.28 -43.59
N GLU A 379 -22.35 15.58 -44.13
CA GLU A 379 -23.40 16.18 -44.95
C GLU A 379 -24.67 16.29 -44.11
N ASN A 380 -25.10 17.52 -43.86
CA ASN A 380 -26.42 17.91 -43.34
C ASN A 380 -26.74 19.33 -43.81
N ASP A 381 -27.79 19.97 -43.29
CA ASP A 381 -28.19 21.33 -43.68
C ASP A 381 -27.07 22.40 -43.56
N ASN A 382 -26.04 22.15 -42.72
CA ASN A 382 -24.94 23.08 -42.43
C ASN A 382 -23.54 22.59 -42.80
N SER A 383 -23.35 21.30 -43.13
CA SER A 383 -22.09 20.61 -43.48
C SER A 383 -20.87 20.90 -42.57
N TYR A 384 -20.40 19.92 -41.80
CA TYR A 384 -19.25 20.10 -40.88
C TYR A 384 -18.01 19.31 -41.32
N THR A 385 -16.83 19.71 -40.85
CA THR A 385 -15.62 18.87 -40.96
C THR A 385 -15.33 18.23 -39.61
N VAL A 386 -15.14 16.92 -39.57
CA VAL A 386 -14.95 16.11 -38.36
C VAL A 386 -13.59 15.41 -38.38
N LYS A 387 -12.68 15.79 -37.48
CA LYS A 387 -11.39 15.14 -37.23
C LYS A 387 -11.54 14.09 -36.14
N VAL A 388 -10.85 12.96 -36.28
CA VAL A 388 -10.80 11.92 -35.25
C VAL A 388 -9.38 11.85 -34.70
N MET A 389 -9.22 12.03 -33.39
CA MET A 389 -7.97 11.83 -32.68
C MET A 389 -8.15 10.72 -31.64
N GLN A 390 -7.09 9.95 -31.38
CA GLN A 390 -7.12 8.85 -30.44
C GLN A 390 -5.95 8.94 -29.47
N GLY A 391 -6.23 8.84 -28.17
CA GLY A 391 -5.25 8.93 -27.10
C GLY A 391 -4.42 7.66 -26.92
N SER A 392 -3.45 7.72 -26.02
CA SER A 392 -2.53 6.62 -25.68
C SER A 392 -2.52 6.25 -24.19
N THR A 393 -3.29 6.95 -23.36
CA THR A 393 -3.36 6.76 -21.90
C THR A 393 -4.65 6.08 -21.46
N ASN A 394 -4.74 5.70 -20.17
CA ASN A 394 -6.00 5.23 -19.58
C ASN A 394 -7.06 6.34 -19.71
N ALA A 395 -8.36 6.02 -19.59
CA ALA A 395 -9.39 7.05 -19.63
C ALA A 395 -10.27 7.06 -18.38
N MET A 396 -10.72 8.25 -17.99
CA MET A 396 -11.70 8.46 -16.92
C MET A 396 -12.87 9.27 -17.42
N PHE A 397 -14.06 8.77 -17.18
CA PHE A 397 -15.32 9.39 -17.55
C PHE A 397 -16.03 9.83 -16.29
N LEU A 398 -16.15 11.15 -16.14
CA LEU A 398 -16.89 11.79 -15.08
C LEU A 398 -18.24 12.24 -15.64
N TYR A 399 -19.26 12.09 -14.81
CA TYR A 399 -20.51 12.81 -14.98
C TYR A 399 -20.76 13.61 -13.70
N THR A 400 -20.24 14.83 -13.65
CA THR A 400 -20.31 15.65 -12.44
C THR A 400 -21.65 16.36 -12.30
N THR A 401 -22.15 16.41 -11.06
CA THR A 401 -23.41 17.07 -10.72
C THR A 401 -23.25 18.10 -9.59
N LYS A 402 -24.16 19.06 -9.56
CA LYS A 402 -24.40 19.93 -8.41
C LYS A 402 -25.87 19.87 -8.05
N ALA A 403 -26.20 19.53 -6.80
CA ALA A 403 -27.58 19.31 -6.36
C ALA A 403 -28.38 18.34 -7.28
N GLY A 404 -27.74 17.25 -7.72
CA GLY A 404 -28.38 16.21 -8.56
C GLY A 404 -28.64 16.59 -10.03
N VAL A 405 -28.13 17.75 -10.48
CA VAL A 405 -28.21 18.22 -11.87
C VAL A 405 -26.81 18.26 -12.49
N ALA A 406 -26.70 17.86 -13.76
CA ALA A 406 -25.46 17.93 -14.52
C ALA A 406 -24.83 19.33 -14.40
N SER A 407 -23.57 19.38 -13.99
CA SER A 407 -22.85 20.63 -13.80
C SER A 407 -21.40 20.41 -14.23
N PRO A 408 -21.06 20.64 -15.52
CA PRO A 408 -19.73 20.39 -16.03
C PRO A 408 -18.63 21.18 -15.30
N LEU A 409 -17.43 20.64 -15.28
CA LEU A 409 -16.21 21.30 -14.83
C LEU A 409 -15.81 22.41 -15.81
N PRO A 410 -15.10 23.46 -15.35
CA PRO A 410 -14.73 24.59 -16.20
C PRO A 410 -13.71 24.19 -17.27
N THR A 411 -13.98 24.60 -18.53
CA THR A 411 -13.14 24.34 -19.71
C THR A 411 -12.75 25.62 -20.48
N LYS A 412 -12.80 26.78 -19.81
CA LYS A 412 -12.54 28.10 -20.40
C LYS A 412 -11.72 28.98 -19.46
N LYS A 413 -10.71 29.66 -19.99
CA LYS A 413 -9.94 30.69 -19.27
C LYS A 413 -10.88 31.81 -18.79
N GLY A 414 -10.62 32.35 -17.60
CA GLY A 414 -11.37 33.50 -17.09
C GLY A 414 -12.84 33.18 -16.83
N ALA A 415 -13.19 31.92 -16.56
CA ALA A 415 -14.54 31.50 -16.19
C ALA A 415 -15.07 32.16 -14.89
N GLY A 416 -14.35 33.11 -14.30
CA GLY A 416 -14.73 33.89 -13.13
C GLY A 416 -14.77 33.09 -11.82
N ALA A 417 -14.58 31.78 -11.88
CA ALA A 417 -14.61 30.90 -10.73
C ALA A 417 -13.27 30.93 -9.99
N SER A 418 -13.30 31.40 -8.74
CA SER A 418 -12.22 31.09 -7.79
C SER A 418 -12.18 29.57 -7.58
N LYS A 419 -11.02 29.01 -7.24
CA LYS A 419 -10.90 27.55 -7.01
C LYS A 419 -11.93 27.00 -6.02
N GLY A 420 -12.32 27.81 -5.03
CA GLY A 420 -13.35 27.47 -4.04
C GLY A 420 -14.78 27.46 -4.56
N ASP A 421 -15.07 28.13 -5.68
CA ASP A 421 -16.41 28.17 -6.29
C ASP A 421 -16.71 26.92 -7.12
N VAL A 422 -15.65 26.25 -7.58
CA VAL A 422 -15.75 25.01 -8.32
C VAL A 422 -15.95 23.86 -7.34
N VAL A 423 -17.22 23.59 -7.04
CA VAL A 423 -17.65 22.45 -6.24
C VAL A 423 -18.75 21.72 -6.98
N ARG A 424 -18.54 20.42 -7.17
CA ARG A 424 -19.53 19.43 -7.60
C ARG A 424 -19.69 18.45 -6.43
N ASP A 425 -20.91 18.17 -6.04
CA ASP A 425 -21.26 17.44 -4.81
C ASP A 425 -21.91 16.08 -5.10
N GLY A 426 -21.68 15.57 -6.32
CA GLY A 426 -22.18 14.27 -6.72
C GLY A 426 -21.74 13.93 -8.15
N GLY A 427 -22.24 12.79 -8.60
CA GLY A 427 -22.03 12.30 -9.96
C GLY A 427 -21.57 10.86 -9.99
N VAL A 428 -21.13 10.42 -11.15
CA VAL A 428 -20.54 9.10 -11.35
C VAL A 428 -19.17 9.19 -12.03
N CYS A 429 -18.32 8.23 -11.72
CA CYS A 429 -17.00 8.03 -12.31
C CYS A 429 -16.92 6.63 -12.88
N LYS A 430 -16.41 6.50 -14.10
CA LYS A 430 -16.07 5.23 -14.73
C LYS A 430 -14.65 5.32 -15.28
N THR A 431 -13.94 4.21 -15.27
CA THR A 431 -12.56 4.15 -15.79
C THR A 431 -12.45 3.13 -16.90
N MET A 432 -11.54 3.39 -17.81
CA MET A 432 -11.08 2.46 -18.83
C MET A 432 -9.58 2.25 -18.64
N THR A 433 -9.17 1.00 -18.45
CA THR A 433 -7.75 0.63 -18.37
C THR A 433 -7.26 0.05 -19.69
N ASN A 434 -5.96 0.24 -19.96
CA ASN A 434 -5.33 -0.17 -21.20
C ASN A 434 -4.63 -1.53 -21.13
N GLU A 435 -5.03 -2.40 -20.21
CA GLU A 435 -4.32 -3.66 -19.94
C GLU A 435 -4.58 -4.75 -20.98
N THR A 436 -5.56 -4.57 -21.87
CA THR A 436 -5.87 -5.52 -22.95
C THR A 436 -6.07 -4.82 -24.29
N ALA A 437 -6.06 -5.59 -25.39
CA ALA A 437 -6.33 -5.09 -26.74
C ALA A 437 -7.79 -4.61 -26.96
N LYS A 438 -8.68 -4.80 -25.97
CA LYS A 438 -10.07 -4.31 -25.97
C LYS A 438 -10.27 -3.34 -24.80
N ALA A 439 -11.12 -2.33 -24.98
CA ALA A 439 -11.53 -1.46 -23.87
C ALA A 439 -12.15 -2.30 -22.74
N SER A 440 -11.56 -2.20 -21.54
CA SER A 440 -12.12 -2.78 -20.31
C SER A 440 -12.58 -1.64 -19.41
N PHE A 441 -13.89 -1.58 -19.17
CA PHE A 441 -14.50 -0.57 -18.31
C PHE A 441 -14.72 -1.09 -16.89
N SER A 442 -14.53 -0.23 -15.89
CA SER A 442 -14.97 -0.52 -14.51
C SER A 442 -16.47 -0.33 -14.35
N SER A 443 -17.08 -0.92 -13.32
CA SER A 443 -18.44 -0.56 -12.91
C SER A 443 -18.52 0.92 -12.51
N ALA A 444 -19.67 1.56 -12.70
CA ALA A 444 -19.87 2.94 -12.27
C ALA A 444 -19.63 3.14 -10.76
N MET A 445 -18.83 4.15 -10.42
CA MET A 445 -18.48 4.52 -9.05
C MET A 445 -19.13 5.85 -8.67
N ALA A 446 -19.69 5.94 -7.47
CA ALA A 446 -20.28 7.18 -6.96
C ALA A 446 -19.19 8.23 -6.65
N LEU A 447 -19.38 9.45 -7.17
CA LEU A 447 -18.60 10.63 -6.80
C LEU A 447 -19.26 11.30 -5.58
N GLU A 448 -18.47 11.56 -4.53
CA GLU A 448 -18.89 12.44 -3.43
C GLU A 448 -18.65 13.91 -3.80
N SER A 449 -17.49 14.22 -4.38
CA SER A 449 -17.23 15.58 -4.84
C SER A 449 -16.10 15.69 -5.85
N VAL A 450 -16.16 16.76 -6.66
CA VAL A 450 -15.02 17.27 -7.43
C VAL A 450 -14.87 18.75 -7.13
N LYS A 451 -13.66 19.18 -6.74
CA LYS A 451 -13.36 20.54 -6.30
C LYS A 451 -12.15 21.12 -7.04
N GLY A 452 -12.15 22.42 -7.31
CA GLY A 452 -10.98 23.10 -7.85
C GLY A 452 -9.76 23.02 -6.92
N ARG A 453 -8.54 22.86 -7.46
CA ARG A 453 -7.30 22.82 -6.66
C ARG A 453 -6.14 23.58 -7.29
N GLY A 454 -5.13 23.84 -6.46
CA GLY A 454 -3.90 24.49 -6.89
C GLY A 454 -3.89 25.99 -6.59
N ASN A 455 -2.71 26.59 -6.69
CA ASN A 455 -2.48 28.02 -6.50
C ASN A 455 -2.02 28.61 -7.84
N SER A 456 -0.70 28.63 -8.07
CA SER A 456 -0.09 29.08 -9.33
C SER A 456 -0.65 28.36 -10.55
N SER A 457 -0.84 27.04 -10.50
CA SER A 457 -1.42 26.25 -11.60
C SER A 457 -2.89 26.61 -11.87
N TRP A 458 -3.69 26.91 -10.83
CA TRP A 458 -5.05 27.42 -11.00
C TRP A 458 -5.05 28.82 -11.62
N GLN A 459 -4.18 29.70 -11.13
CA GLN A 459 -4.00 31.04 -11.68
C GLN A 459 -3.59 30.97 -13.16
N ALA A 460 -2.61 30.14 -13.51
CA ALA A 460 -2.19 29.92 -14.88
C ALA A 460 -3.32 29.36 -15.75
N SER A 461 -4.15 28.47 -15.21
CA SER A 461 -5.36 27.99 -15.89
C SER A 461 -6.31 29.15 -16.18
N ASN A 462 -6.56 30.00 -15.18
CA ASN A 462 -7.48 31.11 -15.27
C ASN A 462 -6.98 32.26 -16.15
N GLU A 463 -5.66 32.42 -16.27
CA GLU A 463 -5.02 33.50 -17.01
C GLU A 463 -4.55 33.08 -18.40
N PHE A 464 -4.31 31.80 -18.68
CA PHE A 464 -3.68 31.40 -19.95
C PHE A 464 -4.30 30.19 -20.63
N PHE A 465 -4.80 29.17 -19.90
CA PHE A 465 -5.08 27.87 -20.52
C PHE A 465 -6.55 27.44 -20.58
N GLY A 466 -7.35 27.73 -19.56
CA GLY A 466 -8.70 27.15 -19.41
C GLY A 466 -8.71 25.66 -19.04
N LYS A 467 -7.55 25.02 -18.89
CA LYS A 467 -7.37 23.64 -18.39
C LYS A 467 -7.00 23.65 -16.92
N TYR A 468 -7.95 23.29 -16.05
CA TYR A 468 -7.86 23.41 -14.58
C TYR A 468 -7.52 22.08 -13.91
N ALA A 469 -6.93 22.14 -12.72
CA ALA A 469 -6.64 20.98 -11.87
C ALA A 469 -7.72 20.79 -10.78
N PHE A 470 -8.01 19.55 -10.42
CA PHE A 470 -9.11 19.23 -9.50
C PHE A 470 -8.70 18.23 -8.40
N ASN A 471 -9.38 18.30 -7.26
CA ASN A 471 -9.43 17.23 -6.27
C ASN A 471 -10.74 16.45 -6.48
N MET A 472 -10.69 15.13 -6.43
CA MET A 472 -11.83 14.24 -6.56
C MET A 472 -11.97 13.37 -5.31
N LYS A 473 -13.20 13.16 -4.85
CA LYS A 473 -13.54 12.23 -3.78
C LYS A 473 -14.59 11.22 -4.23
N LEU A 474 -14.29 9.92 -4.09
CA LEU A 474 -15.20 8.81 -4.33
C LEU A 474 -15.92 8.41 -3.04
N ALA A 475 -17.14 7.87 -3.16
CA ALA A 475 -17.93 7.40 -2.02
C ALA A 475 -17.28 6.23 -1.28
N LYS A 476 -16.61 5.36 -2.03
CA LYS A 476 -15.97 4.15 -1.52
C LYS A 476 -14.48 4.15 -1.83
N LYS A 477 -13.71 3.53 -0.94
CA LYS A 477 -12.27 3.33 -1.09
C LYS A 477 -12.06 2.45 -2.33
N THR A 478 -11.28 2.93 -3.28
CA THR A 478 -11.11 2.31 -4.60
C THR A 478 -9.62 2.24 -4.91
N ASN A 479 -9.16 1.21 -5.62
CA ASN A 479 -7.83 1.22 -6.24
C ASN A 479 -7.96 1.72 -7.69
N LEU A 480 -7.97 3.05 -7.86
CA LEU A 480 -8.15 3.65 -9.17
C LEU A 480 -6.90 3.42 -10.04
N PHE A 481 -7.07 2.86 -11.25
CA PHE A 481 -6.00 2.59 -12.23
C PHE A 481 -4.83 1.73 -11.70
N ASN A 482 -5.08 0.85 -10.73
CA ASN A 482 -4.03 0.04 -10.11
C ASN A 482 -2.89 0.87 -9.52
N ILE A 483 -3.19 2.11 -9.08
CA ILE A 483 -2.27 2.94 -8.30
C ILE A 483 -1.96 2.17 -7.02
N ASP A 484 -0.75 1.59 -6.96
CA ASP A 484 -0.39 0.61 -5.94
C ASP A 484 -0.24 1.25 -4.57
N THR A 485 -1.32 1.23 -3.80
CA THR A 485 -1.32 1.74 -2.43
C THR A 485 -0.61 0.80 -1.43
N THR A 486 -0.03 -0.33 -1.88
CA THR A 486 0.56 -1.39 -1.04
C THR A 486 2.06 -1.26 -0.75
N LYS A 487 2.76 -0.26 -1.31
CA LYS A 487 4.17 0.01 -1.00
C LYS A 487 4.35 0.76 0.32
N LEU A 488 3.92 0.14 1.41
CA LEU A 488 4.23 0.60 2.76
C LEU A 488 5.50 -0.10 3.26
N PRO A 489 6.37 0.60 4.02
CA PRO A 489 7.64 0.04 4.49
C PRO A 489 7.48 -1.19 5.40
N ASP A 490 6.28 -1.44 5.93
CA ASP A 490 5.94 -2.60 6.76
C ASP A 490 5.37 -3.80 5.97
N GLY A 491 5.31 -3.69 4.63
CA GLY A 491 4.76 -4.74 3.75
C GLY A 491 3.23 -4.88 3.82
N SER A 492 2.52 -3.97 4.49
CA SER A 492 1.06 -4.00 4.57
C SER A 492 0.41 -3.51 3.27
N LYS A 493 -0.66 -4.19 2.86
CA LYS A 493 -1.43 -3.82 1.67
C LYS A 493 -2.43 -2.72 2.02
N ALA A 494 -2.29 -1.51 1.50
CA ALA A 494 -3.39 -0.57 1.59
C ALA A 494 -4.50 -0.90 0.59
N SER A 495 -5.75 -0.72 1.01
CA SER A 495 -6.95 -1.12 0.30
C SER A 495 -7.52 -0.05 -0.65
N GLY A 496 -6.67 0.79 -1.27
CA GLY A 496 -7.08 1.92 -2.15
C GLY A 496 -7.21 3.28 -1.46
N SER A 497 -7.81 4.28 -2.12
CA SER A 497 -8.09 5.62 -1.56
C SER A 497 -9.51 6.09 -1.92
N LYS A 498 -10.02 7.06 -1.15
CA LYS A 498 -11.22 7.82 -1.52
C LYS A 498 -10.88 9.14 -2.20
N SER A 499 -9.67 9.67 -2.03
CA SER A 499 -9.31 11.04 -2.42
C SER A 499 -8.15 11.04 -3.41
N TYR A 500 -8.38 11.67 -4.57
CA TYR A 500 -7.45 11.74 -5.68
C TYR A 500 -7.24 13.19 -6.13
N CYS A 501 -6.06 13.49 -6.64
CA CYS A 501 -5.73 14.73 -7.34
C CYS A 501 -5.70 14.45 -8.85
N LEU A 502 -6.36 15.31 -9.61
CA LEU A 502 -6.35 15.36 -11.07
C LEU A 502 -5.44 16.53 -11.47
N LEU A 503 -4.15 16.24 -11.69
CA LEU A 503 -3.15 17.26 -11.99
C LEU A 503 -3.15 17.57 -13.50
N ALA A 504 -3.44 18.82 -13.84
CA ALA A 504 -3.53 19.26 -15.23
C ALA A 504 -2.16 19.32 -15.94
N ASN A 505 -1.06 19.40 -15.18
CA ASN A 505 0.31 19.61 -15.66
C ASN A 505 0.41 20.71 -16.74
N ASN A 506 -0.41 21.76 -16.62
CA ASN A 506 -0.56 22.78 -17.66
C ASN A 506 0.68 23.70 -17.80
N ALA A 507 1.54 23.76 -16.79
CA ALA A 507 2.82 24.44 -16.84
C ALA A 507 3.99 23.53 -17.25
N ASP A 508 3.77 22.21 -17.37
CA ASP A 508 4.79 21.23 -17.75
C ASP A 508 4.55 20.75 -19.19
N GLU A 509 5.30 21.31 -20.13
CA GLU A 509 5.19 20.98 -21.57
C GLU A 509 5.52 19.52 -21.89
N SER A 510 6.28 18.84 -21.02
CA SER A 510 6.58 17.41 -21.14
C SER A 510 5.49 16.52 -20.55
N MET A 511 4.67 17.05 -19.63
CA MET A 511 3.73 16.32 -18.76
C MET A 511 4.34 15.22 -17.87
N LEU A 512 5.67 15.06 -17.85
CA LEU A 512 6.37 13.95 -17.21
C LEU A 512 7.11 14.33 -15.93
N ARG A 513 7.25 15.61 -15.55
CA ARG A 513 8.15 16.02 -14.45
C ARG A 513 7.72 15.54 -13.07
N ASN A 514 6.43 15.69 -12.77
CA ASN A 514 5.84 15.14 -11.55
C ASN A 514 6.01 13.61 -11.51
N ALA A 515 5.65 12.93 -12.60
CA ALA A 515 5.74 11.48 -12.74
C ALA A 515 7.18 10.97 -12.52
N LEU A 516 8.16 11.58 -13.19
CA LEU A 516 9.57 11.21 -13.04
C LEU A 516 10.04 11.38 -11.61
N THR A 517 9.68 12.49 -10.98
CA THR A 517 10.11 12.78 -9.61
C THR A 517 9.49 11.83 -8.60
N TYR A 518 8.19 11.56 -8.71
CA TYR A 518 7.50 10.61 -7.83
C TYR A 518 8.04 9.19 -7.98
N GLN A 519 8.32 8.78 -9.22
CA GLN A 519 8.92 7.48 -9.51
C GLN A 519 10.33 7.36 -8.92
N LEU A 520 11.19 8.36 -9.10
CA LEU A 520 12.54 8.35 -8.52
C LEU A 520 12.51 8.34 -6.99
N ALA A 521 11.59 9.09 -6.37
CA ALA A 521 11.39 9.08 -4.93
C ALA A 521 10.94 7.71 -4.42
N SER A 522 10.03 7.04 -5.13
CA SER A 522 9.58 5.67 -4.85
C SER A 522 10.75 4.68 -4.94
N GLU A 523 11.58 4.76 -5.99
CA GLU A 523 12.70 3.83 -6.21
C GLU A 523 13.83 3.93 -5.18
N ILE A 524 14.08 5.12 -4.64
CA ILE A 524 15.04 5.30 -3.54
C ILE A 524 14.43 5.02 -2.17
N GLY A 525 13.17 4.57 -2.12
CA GLY A 525 12.47 4.19 -0.89
C GLY A 525 12.04 5.37 -0.03
N LEU A 526 11.74 6.53 -0.61
CA LEU A 526 11.13 7.63 0.13
C LEU A 526 9.66 7.29 0.42
N LEU A 527 9.29 7.32 1.70
CA LEU A 527 7.97 6.88 2.16
C LEU A 527 6.84 7.71 1.55
N TYR A 528 5.72 7.03 1.29
CA TYR A 528 4.48 7.64 0.80
C TYR A 528 4.65 8.44 -0.51
N SER A 529 5.67 8.12 -1.31
CA SER A 529 5.84 8.72 -2.64
C SER A 529 4.57 8.50 -3.47
N PRO A 530 3.98 9.55 -4.09
CA PRO A 530 2.70 9.40 -4.78
C PRO A 530 2.83 8.48 -5.99
N GLU A 531 2.05 7.40 -6.03
CA GLU A 531 1.89 6.59 -7.23
C GLU A 531 0.88 7.28 -8.18
N PHE A 532 1.01 7.05 -9.49
CA PHE A 532 0.27 7.83 -10.47
C PHE A 532 -0.18 7.02 -11.70
N SER A 533 -1.18 7.55 -12.41
CA SER A 533 -1.55 7.12 -13.76
C SER A 533 -1.70 8.34 -14.67
N PHE A 534 -1.23 8.23 -15.90
CA PHE A 534 -1.61 9.16 -16.96
C PHE A 534 -3.01 8.81 -17.46
N VAL A 535 -3.90 9.79 -17.54
CA VAL A 535 -5.32 9.57 -17.81
C VAL A 535 -5.91 10.67 -18.68
N ASP A 536 -6.56 10.30 -19.77
CA ASP A 536 -7.45 11.16 -20.54
C ASP A 536 -8.79 11.30 -19.81
N ILE A 537 -9.12 12.51 -19.38
CA ILE A 537 -10.32 12.77 -18.59
C ILE A 537 -11.41 13.40 -19.46
N TYR A 538 -12.62 12.87 -19.29
CA TYR A 538 -13.86 13.37 -19.88
C TYR A 538 -14.82 13.74 -18.77
N ASP A 539 -15.51 14.87 -18.88
CA ASP A 539 -16.59 15.25 -17.96
C ASP A 539 -17.82 15.69 -18.74
N ASN A 540 -18.96 15.08 -18.43
CA ASN A 540 -20.24 15.35 -19.10
C ASN A 540 -20.14 15.30 -20.63
N GLY A 541 -19.30 14.39 -21.14
CA GLY A 541 -19.05 14.18 -22.58
C GLY A 541 -18.06 15.15 -23.22
N GLU A 542 -17.52 16.13 -22.50
CA GLU A 542 -16.43 17.00 -22.99
C GLU A 542 -15.06 16.43 -22.59
N TYR A 543 -14.12 16.39 -23.53
CA TYR A 543 -12.71 16.06 -23.24
C TYR A 543 -12.03 17.20 -22.49
N LEU A 544 -11.54 16.91 -21.28
CA LEU A 544 -10.80 17.86 -20.45
C LEU A 544 -9.30 17.87 -20.73
N GLY A 545 -8.76 16.79 -21.29
CA GLY A 545 -7.32 16.66 -21.53
C GLY A 545 -6.70 15.41 -20.89
N GLN A 546 -5.41 15.24 -21.13
CA GLN A 546 -4.56 14.33 -20.38
C GLN A 546 -4.27 14.91 -19.00
N TYR A 547 -4.33 14.10 -17.95
CA TYR A 547 -4.01 14.48 -16.58
C TYR A 547 -3.08 13.44 -15.96
N LEU A 548 -2.33 13.86 -14.94
CA LEU A 548 -1.68 12.95 -14.00
C LEU A 548 -2.60 12.74 -12.80
N VAL A 549 -3.12 11.52 -12.64
CA VAL A 549 -3.99 11.14 -11.53
C VAL A 549 -3.15 10.48 -10.45
N THR A 550 -3.27 10.97 -9.21
CA THR A 550 -2.52 10.49 -8.05
C THR A 550 -3.39 10.53 -6.80
N GLU A 551 -3.05 9.77 -5.76
CA GLU A 551 -3.66 9.96 -4.44
C GLU A 551 -3.40 11.39 -3.92
N LYS A 552 -4.35 11.93 -3.16
CA LYS A 552 -4.17 13.21 -2.45
C LYS A 552 -3.22 13.00 -1.26
N VAL A 553 -2.22 13.86 -1.14
CA VAL A 553 -1.38 13.97 0.08
C VAL A 553 -2.25 14.37 1.25
N ASP A 554 -2.41 13.45 2.19
CA ASP A 554 -3.26 13.56 3.36
C ASP A 554 -2.98 12.38 4.30
N ILE A 555 -3.38 12.47 5.58
CA ILE A 555 -3.25 11.38 6.56
C ILE A 555 -4.59 10.68 6.74
N GLY A 556 -4.56 9.34 6.79
CA GLY A 556 -5.68 8.53 7.23
C GLY A 556 -5.66 7.11 6.69
N SER A 557 -6.55 6.27 7.21
CA SER A 557 -6.68 4.85 6.80
C SER A 557 -6.97 4.67 5.30
N SER A 558 -7.57 5.68 4.65
CA SER A 558 -7.89 5.72 3.22
C SER A 558 -7.20 6.84 2.46
N LYS A 559 -6.05 7.34 2.94
CA LYS A 559 -5.26 8.42 2.32
C LYS A 559 -3.86 7.94 1.95
N LEU A 560 -3.07 8.77 1.27
CA LEU A 560 -1.70 8.42 0.87
C LEU A 560 -0.83 8.07 2.10
N ILE A 561 -0.84 8.92 3.12
CA ILE A 561 -0.07 8.70 4.35
C ILE A 561 -0.94 7.89 5.32
N LYS A 562 -0.51 6.67 5.63
CA LYS A 562 -1.27 5.79 6.53
C LYS A 562 -0.97 6.12 7.99
N GLY A 563 -2.00 5.98 8.81
CA GLY A 563 -1.96 6.26 10.23
C GLY A 563 -3.32 6.80 10.67
N ASN A 564 -3.56 6.81 11.97
CA ASN A 564 -4.73 7.47 12.52
C ASN A 564 -4.49 8.98 12.45
N SER A 565 -5.21 9.66 11.56
CA SER A 565 -5.30 11.12 11.67
C SER A 565 -6.02 11.46 12.98
N PHE A 566 -5.77 12.65 13.51
CA PHE A 566 -6.57 13.13 14.64
C PHE A 566 -8.04 13.25 14.27
N GLU A 567 -8.34 13.53 13.01
CA GLU A 567 -9.68 13.51 12.45
C GLU A 567 -10.32 12.12 12.47
N ASP A 568 -9.57 11.04 12.27
CA ASP A 568 -10.06 9.65 12.40
C ASP A 568 -10.28 9.28 13.88
N ILE A 569 -9.41 9.75 14.79
CA ILE A 569 -9.54 9.55 16.25
C ILE A 569 -10.72 10.37 16.80
N ASN A 570 -11.00 11.53 16.20
CA ASN A 570 -12.08 12.41 16.59
C ASN A 570 -13.37 12.17 15.79
N GLU A 571 -13.38 11.37 14.72
CA GLU A 571 -14.59 11.17 13.90
C GLU A 571 -15.70 10.53 14.73
N ASP A 572 -15.37 9.66 15.68
CA ASP A 572 -16.35 9.04 16.58
C ASP A 572 -16.77 9.97 17.75
N ALA A 573 -15.86 10.83 18.23
CA ALA A 573 -16.18 11.89 19.19
C ALA A 573 -17.02 13.02 18.56
N VAL A 574 -16.77 13.33 17.29
CA VAL A 574 -17.56 14.25 16.46
C VAL A 574 -18.89 13.60 16.11
N LYS A 575 -18.96 12.28 15.82
CA LYS A 575 -20.21 11.54 15.61
C LYS A 575 -21.13 11.55 16.84
N GLU A 576 -20.58 11.39 18.05
CA GLU A 576 -21.33 11.50 19.31
C GLU A 576 -21.77 12.94 19.62
N VAL A 577 -20.97 13.96 19.25
CA VAL A 577 -21.37 15.39 19.34
C VAL A 577 -22.40 15.77 18.26
N THR A 578 -22.39 15.13 17.08
CA THR A 578 -23.35 15.38 15.99
C THR A 578 -24.75 14.79 16.18
N LYS A 579 -25.04 14.17 17.33
CA LYS A 579 -26.44 14.00 17.78
C LYS A 579 -27.07 15.33 18.25
N ASN A 580 -26.27 16.40 18.34
CA ASN A 580 -26.72 17.76 18.59
C ASN A 580 -26.35 18.67 17.40
N PRO A 581 -27.31 19.08 16.53
CA PRO A 581 -27.03 19.88 15.33
C PRO A 581 -26.50 21.29 15.63
N GLU A 582 -26.54 21.75 16.89
CA GLU A 582 -26.13 23.10 17.31
C GLU A 582 -24.68 23.19 17.84
N ALA A 583 -23.98 22.07 18.02
CA ALA A 583 -22.58 22.10 18.41
C ALA A 583 -21.69 22.43 17.20
N THR A 584 -21.64 23.69 16.79
CA THR A 584 -20.63 24.16 15.83
C THR A 584 -19.25 24.10 16.49
N ILE A 585 -18.34 23.30 15.95
CA ILE A 585 -16.90 23.49 16.22
C ILE A 585 -16.58 24.91 15.77
N ASP A 586 -16.12 25.74 16.71
CA ASP A 586 -15.63 27.06 16.38
C ASP A 586 -14.33 26.91 15.55
N LYS A 587 -14.50 27.03 14.22
CA LYS A 587 -13.41 27.03 13.23
C LYS A 587 -12.75 28.40 13.11
N THR A 588 -13.11 29.36 13.97
CA THR A 588 -12.34 30.59 14.08
C THR A 588 -10.95 30.24 14.60
N THR A 589 -10.01 31.04 14.16
CA THR A 589 -8.61 30.83 14.47
C THR A 589 -8.09 32.03 15.22
N THR A 590 -7.36 31.81 16.30
CA THR A 590 -6.73 32.93 17.03
C THR A 590 -5.26 32.98 16.69
N LYS A 591 -4.77 34.20 16.46
CA LYS A 591 -3.35 34.52 16.37
C LYS A 591 -2.87 34.99 17.73
N THR A 592 -1.93 34.28 18.35
CA THR A 592 -1.33 34.73 19.63
C THR A 592 0.16 34.47 19.66
N THR A 593 0.84 35.11 20.60
CA THR A 593 2.23 34.85 20.96
C THR A 593 2.23 33.97 22.21
N TYR A 594 2.75 32.73 22.13
CA TYR A 594 2.93 31.83 23.26
C TYR A 594 4.42 31.69 23.58
N SER A 595 4.85 31.84 24.83
CA SER A 595 6.26 31.76 25.19
C SER A 595 6.64 30.35 25.67
N TYR A 596 7.66 29.76 25.08
CA TYR A 596 8.30 28.55 25.62
C TYR A 596 9.82 28.75 25.77
N THR A 597 10.38 28.06 26.75
CA THR A 597 11.81 28.10 27.04
C THR A 597 12.54 27.06 26.19
N TYR A 598 13.55 27.51 25.47
CA TYR A 598 14.28 26.74 24.48
C TYR A 598 15.77 27.10 24.56
N ALA A 599 16.66 26.11 24.76
CA ALA A 599 18.13 26.22 24.85
C ALA A 599 18.68 27.39 25.74
N ASN A 600 19.48 27.07 26.76
CA ASN A 600 20.10 28.07 27.67
C ASN A 600 19.11 29.05 28.32
N ASN A 601 17.90 28.60 28.66
CA ASN A 601 16.82 29.44 29.20
C ASN A 601 16.35 30.59 28.29
N LYS A 602 16.62 30.54 26.98
CA LYS A 602 16.13 31.56 26.05
C LYS A 602 14.63 31.35 25.82
N THR A 603 13.83 32.41 26.01
CA THR A 603 12.40 32.35 25.74
C THR A 603 12.15 32.73 24.28
N TYR A 604 11.51 31.85 23.54
CA TYR A 604 11.04 32.14 22.18
C TYR A 604 9.51 32.18 22.17
N THR A 605 8.98 33.10 21.38
CA THR A 605 7.54 33.33 21.28
C THR A 605 7.15 33.24 19.81
N PRO A 606 6.84 32.03 19.27
CA PRO A 606 6.46 31.86 17.87
C PRO A 606 5.24 32.71 17.51
N ASP A 607 5.20 33.16 16.27
CA ASP A 607 3.93 33.52 15.65
C ASP A 607 3.19 32.23 15.28
N MET A 608 1.96 32.08 15.74
CA MET A 608 1.20 30.85 15.53
C MET A 608 -0.30 31.14 15.40
N ARG A 609 -0.96 30.28 14.62
CA ARG A 609 -2.41 30.25 14.42
C ARG A 609 -2.91 28.84 14.74
N TYR A 610 -3.96 28.77 15.54
CA TYR A 610 -4.62 27.54 15.95
C TYR A 610 -6.13 27.70 15.87
N ALA A 611 -6.84 26.59 15.78
CA ALA A 611 -8.29 26.55 15.83
C ALA A 611 -8.79 26.73 17.27
N ASN A 612 -9.83 27.55 17.44
CA ASN A 612 -10.55 27.73 18.70
C ASN A 612 -11.53 26.57 18.91
N VAL A 613 -11.05 25.34 19.01
CA VAL A 613 -11.93 24.17 19.20
C VAL A 613 -12.40 24.13 20.66
N ALA A 614 -13.39 24.95 21.01
CA ALA A 614 -14.21 24.75 22.20
C ALA A 614 -15.47 23.96 21.77
N PRO A 615 -15.87 22.90 22.48
CA PRO A 615 -17.21 22.36 22.30
C PRO A 615 -18.19 23.46 22.72
N ASN A 616 -18.85 24.11 21.76
CA ASN A 616 -19.93 25.05 22.07
C ASN A 616 -21.06 24.26 22.74
N GLY A 617 -21.16 24.38 24.06
CA GLY A 617 -22.06 23.60 24.89
C GLY A 617 -21.45 23.06 26.20
N ALA A 618 -20.14 23.22 26.43
CA ALA A 618 -19.56 22.93 27.73
C ALA A 618 -20.05 23.97 28.77
N THR A 619 -21.21 23.72 29.38
CA THR A 619 -21.44 24.15 30.75
C THR A 619 -20.22 23.76 31.57
N SER A 620 -19.82 24.61 32.50
CA SER A 620 -18.65 24.54 33.39
C SER A 620 -18.50 23.28 34.25
N ASP A 621 -19.18 22.19 33.91
CA ASP A 621 -19.21 20.95 34.63
C ASP A 621 -18.03 20.06 34.18
N LYS A 622 -16.90 20.27 34.84
CA LYS A 622 -15.61 19.59 34.59
C LYS A 622 -15.66 18.07 34.76
N ASN A 623 -16.79 17.52 35.22
CA ASN A 623 -16.96 16.08 35.50
C ASN A 623 -17.64 15.28 34.38
N LYS A 624 -18.18 15.91 33.33
CA LYS A 624 -18.88 15.17 32.24
C LYS A 624 -18.03 14.94 30.99
N TYR A 625 -16.96 15.70 30.82
CA TYR A 625 -15.94 15.49 29.80
C TYR A 625 -14.58 15.47 30.51
N PRO A 626 -13.96 14.30 30.73
CA PRO A 626 -12.69 14.21 31.41
C PRO A 626 -11.58 14.62 30.43
N TYR A 627 -11.55 15.88 30.01
CA TYR A 627 -10.30 16.54 29.65
C TYR A 627 -9.58 16.86 30.96
N ASP A 628 -9.25 15.80 31.70
CA ASP A 628 -8.41 15.87 32.88
C ASP A 628 -6.99 16.21 32.39
N ASN A 629 -6.39 17.18 33.07
CA ASN A 629 -5.03 17.65 32.83
C ASN A 629 -3.97 16.66 33.35
N THR A 630 -4.36 15.42 33.64
CA THR A 630 -3.48 14.32 34.05
C THR A 630 -3.38 13.24 32.95
N GLU A 631 -2.18 13.16 32.37
CA GLU A 631 -1.53 12.06 31.63
C GLU A 631 -2.07 11.48 30.30
N THR A 632 -3.28 11.76 29.80
CA THR A 632 -3.64 11.41 28.39
C THR A 632 -3.86 12.65 27.52
N ARG A 633 -2.77 13.33 27.15
CA ARG A 633 -2.83 14.53 26.30
C ARG A 633 -3.21 14.15 24.86
N PRO A 634 -4.34 14.64 24.30
CA PRO A 634 -4.68 14.46 22.89
C PRO A 634 -3.53 14.86 21.97
N ALA A 635 -2.78 15.92 22.28
CA ALA A 635 -1.65 16.39 21.49
C ALA A 635 -0.47 15.39 21.31
N LYS A 636 -0.45 14.26 22.03
CA LYS A 636 0.63 13.25 21.95
C LYS A 636 0.19 11.94 21.31
N GLN A 637 -0.90 11.94 20.54
CA GLN A 637 -1.44 10.76 19.87
C GLN A 637 -1.44 10.98 18.34
N GLY A 638 -1.74 9.93 17.56
CA GLY A 638 -1.86 10.05 16.10
C GLY A 638 -0.59 10.51 15.37
N LYS A 639 -0.77 11.02 14.16
CA LYS A 639 0.31 11.47 13.26
C LYS A 639 0.05 12.90 12.80
N TYR A 640 1.09 13.73 12.79
CA TYR A 640 1.07 15.08 12.23
C TYR A 640 1.61 15.07 10.80
N LEU A 641 0.97 15.83 9.92
CA LEU A 641 1.49 16.20 8.60
C LEU A 641 1.77 17.70 8.58
N LEU A 642 3.02 18.05 8.30
CA LEU A 642 3.48 19.43 8.23
C LEU A 642 3.96 19.75 6.82
N GLU A 643 3.77 20.99 6.40
CA GLU A 643 4.24 21.53 5.13
C GLU A 643 4.99 22.83 5.39
N PHE A 644 6.16 23.02 4.78
CA PHE A 644 6.83 24.34 4.82
C PHE A 644 6.06 25.30 3.93
N GLU A 645 5.98 26.58 4.32
CA GLU A 645 5.30 27.56 3.50
C GLU A 645 6.03 28.91 3.47
N ILE A 646 5.75 29.68 2.44
CA ILE A 646 6.27 31.03 2.26
C ILE A 646 5.45 32.03 3.09
N SER A 647 6.11 33.09 3.54
CA SER A 647 5.49 34.09 4.42
C SER A 647 4.26 34.78 3.81
N ASP A 648 4.16 34.83 2.49
CA ASP A 648 3.04 35.42 1.77
C ASP A 648 1.76 34.56 1.79
N ARG A 649 1.87 33.25 2.05
CA ARG A 649 0.74 32.30 1.99
C ARG A 649 0.38 31.65 3.33
N VAL A 650 1.32 31.60 4.28
CA VAL A 650 1.09 30.92 5.56
C VAL A 650 -0.15 31.45 6.31
N ASN A 651 -0.48 32.74 6.17
CA ASN A 651 -1.64 33.35 6.81
C ASN A 651 -2.99 32.94 6.17
N ASP A 652 -3.00 32.29 5.01
CA ASP A 652 -4.21 31.75 4.38
C ASP A 652 -4.58 30.36 4.95
N GLU A 653 -3.64 29.73 5.65
CA GLU A 653 -3.82 28.38 6.19
C GLU A 653 -4.49 28.42 7.58
N PRO A 654 -5.34 27.43 7.91
CA PRO A 654 -6.08 27.43 9.18
C PRO A 654 -5.17 27.36 10.40
N CYS A 655 -4.12 26.53 10.36
CA CYS A 655 -3.20 26.35 11.48
C CYS A 655 -1.73 26.36 11.01
N TYR A 656 -0.90 27.14 11.70
CA TYR A 656 0.53 27.26 11.38
C TYR A 656 1.33 27.70 12.61
N PHE A 657 2.65 27.57 12.54
CA PHE A 657 3.60 28.24 13.43
C PHE A 657 4.85 28.71 12.67
N VAL A 658 5.53 29.72 13.22
CA VAL A 658 6.86 30.16 12.79
C VAL A 658 7.89 29.65 13.79
N SER A 659 8.89 28.90 13.31
CA SER A 659 9.92 28.28 14.14
C SER A 659 10.93 29.30 14.69
N PRO A 660 11.73 28.95 15.73
CA PRO A 660 12.80 29.83 16.24
C PRO A 660 13.80 30.29 15.18
N GLN A 661 14.08 29.45 14.16
CA GLN A 661 14.95 29.87 13.06
C GLN A 661 14.24 30.76 12.05
N GLY A 662 12.90 30.77 12.02
CA GLY A 662 12.05 31.61 11.18
C GLY A 662 11.34 30.85 10.05
N GLN A 663 11.29 29.52 10.12
CA GLN A 663 10.62 28.69 9.12
C GLN A 663 9.12 28.78 9.35
N ASN A 664 8.35 29.17 8.33
CA ASN A 664 6.90 29.02 8.41
C ASN A 664 6.54 27.56 8.15
N VAL A 665 5.75 26.98 9.04
CA VAL A 665 5.31 25.59 9.00
C VAL A 665 3.80 25.55 9.17
N VAL A 666 3.12 25.01 8.16
CA VAL A 666 1.68 24.79 8.14
C VAL A 666 1.38 23.38 8.66
N ILE A 667 0.31 23.25 9.44
CA ILE A 667 -0.18 21.96 9.90
C ILE A 667 -1.30 21.51 8.96
N LYS A 668 -1.02 20.51 8.11
CA LYS A 668 -1.99 19.98 7.13
C LYS A 668 -2.88 18.89 7.72
N SER A 669 -2.37 18.15 8.70
CA SER A 669 -3.16 17.26 9.54
C SER A 669 -2.61 17.26 10.97
N PRO A 670 -3.45 17.56 11.99
CA PRO A 670 -4.83 17.98 11.84
C PRO A 670 -4.95 19.38 11.22
N GLU A 671 -5.86 19.57 10.26
CA GLU A 671 -6.03 20.85 9.54
C GLU A 671 -6.47 21.96 10.50
N TYR A 672 -7.29 21.61 11.49
CA TYR A 672 -7.78 22.49 12.55
C TYR A 672 -7.20 22.07 13.92
N ALA A 673 -5.88 22.21 14.07
CA ALA A 673 -5.18 21.89 15.30
C ALA A 673 -5.54 22.84 16.47
N THR A 674 -5.77 22.27 17.65
CA THR A 674 -5.90 23.00 18.93
C THR A 674 -4.60 23.69 19.32
N LYS A 675 -4.69 24.69 20.20
CA LYS A 675 -3.51 25.40 20.71
C LYS A 675 -2.45 24.45 21.27
N GLU A 676 -2.86 23.49 22.10
CA GLU A 676 -1.96 22.50 22.70
C GLU A 676 -1.27 21.61 21.65
N GLN A 677 -1.96 21.28 20.57
CA GLN A 677 -1.39 20.52 19.45
C GLN A 677 -0.37 21.35 18.68
N VAL A 678 -0.68 22.62 18.36
CA VAL A 678 0.27 23.51 17.68
C VAL A 678 1.50 23.77 18.56
N GLU A 679 1.32 24.02 19.86
CA GLU A 679 2.42 24.20 20.80
C GLU A 679 3.30 22.94 20.92
N PHE A 680 2.67 21.76 21.02
CA PHE A 680 3.41 20.50 21.10
C PHE A 680 4.32 20.29 19.89
N ILE A 681 3.76 20.40 18.68
CA ILE A 681 4.52 20.13 17.46
C ILE A 681 5.54 21.23 17.17
N ALA A 682 5.23 22.50 17.46
CA ALA A 682 6.18 23.61 17.35
C ALA A 682 7.38 23.42 18.29
N ASN A 683 7.16 22.96 19.52
CA ASN A 683 8.24 22.64 20.46
C ASN A 683 9.12 21.48 19.98
N LYS A 684 8.53 20.45 19.36
CA LYS A 684 9.30 19.35 18.75
C LYS A 684 10.12 19.84 17.57
N PHE A 685 9.53 20.67 16.71
CA PHE A 685 10.21 21.23 15.54
C PHE A 685 11.37 22.14 15.95
N ALA A 686 11.20 22.96 16.99
CA ALA A 686 12.27 23.76 17.56
C ALA A 686 13.48 22.90 17.97
N LYS A 687 13.23 21.76 18.64
CA LYS A 687 14.27 20.77 19.03
C LYS A 687 15.05 20.25 17.84
N MET A 688 14.34 19.93 16.75
CA MET A 688 14.99 19.52 15.52
C MET A 688 15.87 20.62 14.94
N GLU A 689 15.41 21.87 14.94
CA GLU A 689 16.20 23.01 14.44
C GLU A 689 17.48 23.27 15.26
N GLU A 690 17.49 23.17 16.59
CA GLU A 690 18.75 23.35 17.34
C GLU A 690 19.81 22.34 16.96
N VAL A 691 19.43 21.07 16.84
CA VAL A 691 20.36 20.03 16.43
C VAL A 691 20.82 20.29 14.99
N ALA A 692 19.89 20.56 14.07
CA ALA A 692 20.21 20.76 12.65
C ALA A 692 21.08 22.00 12.39
N PHE A 693 20.91 23.07 13.18
CA PHE A 693 21.70 24.30 13.09
C PHE A 693 22.97 24.29 13.96
N THR A 694 23.21 23.21 14.72
CA THR A 694 24.50 22.99 15.38
C THR A 694 25.52 22.53 14.34
N ALA A 695 26.61 23.29 14.21
CA ALA A 695 27.68 22.94 13.28
C ALA A 695 28.24 21.56 13.61
N ASN A 696 28.26 20.66 12.61
CA ASN A 696 28.73 19.28 12.75
C ASN A 696 28.07 18.46 13.87
N ALA A 697 26.77 18.64 14.11
CA ALA A 697 25.98 17.67 14.89
C ALA A 697 26.23 16.24 14.37
N SER A 698 26.46 15.29 15.27
CA SER A 698 26.77 13.91 14.90
C SER A 698 25.55 13.22 14.28
N LYS A 699 25.76 12.09 13.58
CA LYS A 699 24.64 11.27 13.08
C LYS A 699 23.72 10.84 14.23
N THR A 700 24.28 10.56 15.41
CA THR A 700 23.53 10.21 16.63
C THR A 700 22.66 11.37 17.10
N ASP A 701 23.20 12.59 17.16
CA ASP A 701 22.42 13.77 17.57
C ASP A 701 21.27 14.04 16.60
N LEU A 702 21.54 13.96 15.29
CA LEU A 702 20.51 14.12 14.25
C LEU A 702 19.43 13.04 14.38
N SER A 703 19.84 11.78 14.56
CA SER A 703 18.91 10.64 14.66
C SER A 703 17.99 10.72 15.90
N ALA A 704 18.34 11.53 16.90
CA ALA A 704 17.48 11.76 18.07
C ALA A 704 16.27 12.67 17.78
N VAL A 705 16.26 13.39 16.64
CA VAL A 705 15.21 14.35 16.29
C VAL A 705 14.62 14.16 14.89
N MET A 706 15.34 13.51 13.98
CA MET A 706 14.91 13.27 12.60
C MET A 706 15.38 11.91 12.08
N ASP A 707 14.64 11.36 11.13
CA ASP A 707 15.10 10.27 10.27
C ASP A 707 16.08 10.84 9.23
N VAL A 708 17.38 10.72 9.51
CA VAL A 708 18.46 11.34 8.71
C VAL A 708 18.43 10.88 7.25
N GLU A 709 18.11 9.61 7.02
CA GLU A 709 18.05 8.99 5.70
C GLU A 709 16.92 9.59 4.85
N SER A 710 15.71 9.75 5.41
CA SER A 710 14.57 10.36 4.73
C SER A 710 14.86 11.80 4.33
N PHE A 711 15.51 12.59 5.20
CA PHE A 711 15.91 13.95 4.89
C PHE A 711 17.00 14.00 3.81
N ALA A 712 17.95 13.07 3.80
CA ALA A 712 18.96 12.96 2.75
C ALA A 712 18.35 12.57 1.39
N LYS A 713 17.42 11.62 1.36
CA LYS A 713 16.67 11.23 0.14
C LYS A 713 15.82 12.37 -0.39
N MET A 714 15.08 13.07 0.47
CA MET A 714 14.32 14.27 0.11
C MET A 714 15.24 15.36 -0.43
N TYR A 715 16.43 15.55 0.15
CA TYR A 715 17.44 16.48 -0.36
C TYR A 715 17.93 16.10 -1.75
N LEU A 716 18.26 14.83 -1.97
CA LEU A 716 18.68 14.35 -3.28
C LEU A 716 17.61 14.63 -4.35
N ILE A 717 16.33 14.36 -4.06
CA ILE A 717 15.23 14.68 -4.98
C ILE A 717 15.17 16.19 -5.26
N GLN A 718 15.17 17.03 -4.21
CA GLN A 718 15.04 18.49 -4.36
C GLN A 718 16.23 19.12 -5.11
N GLU A 719 17.45 18.67 -4.81
CA GLU A 719 18.67 19.16 -5.43
C GLU A 719 18.84 18.66 -6.88
N PHE A 720 18.53 17.38 -7.11
CA PHE A 720 18.59 16.78 -8.44
C PHE A 720 17.60 17.44 -9.39
N THR A 721 16.35 17.55 -8.95
CA THR A 721 15.30 18.17 -9.76
C THR A 721 15.49 19.67 -9.89
N ALA A 722 16.35 20.29 -9.08
CA ALA A 722 16.47 21.74 -8.98
C ALA A 722 15.07 22.39 -8.81
N ASN A 723 14.25 21.83 -7.92
CA ASN A 723 12.89 22.30 -7.71
C ASN A 723 12.88 23.75 -7.20
N LEU A 724 12.12 24.61 -7.89
CA LEU A 724 11.88 25.99 -7.49
C LEU A 724 11.44 26.12 -6.03
N ASP A 725 10.64 25.18 -5.56
CA ASP A 725 9.97 25.21 -4.26
C ASP A 725 10.77 24.53 -3.13
N ALA A 726 11.91 23.90 -3.46
CA ALA A 726 12.77 23.14 -2.54
C ALA A 726 12.92 23.81 -1.16
N ALA A 727 12.58 23.10 -0.09
CA ALA A 727 12.70 23.56 1.29
C ALA A 727 12.04 24.94 1.60
N SER A 728 10.96 25.28 0.89
CA SER A 728 10.19 26.52 1.14
C SER A 728 8.68 26.35 1.03
N THR A 729 8.20 25.61 0.02
CA THR A 729 6.79 25.19 -0.14
C THR A 729 6.77 23.81 -0.79
N SER A 730 5.65 23.09 -0.76
CA SER A 730 5.54 21.70 -1.26
C SER A 730 6.57 20.73 -0.63
N TYR A 731 7.05 21.07 0.58
CA TYR A 731 8.02 20.30 1.35
C TYR A 731 7.32 19.74 2.59
N TYR A 732 7.04 18.45 2.58
CA TYR A 732 6.29 17.79 3.63
C TYR A 732 7.19 17.00 4.59
N ILE A 733 6.83 17.04 5.87
CA ILE A 733 7.40 16.18 6.91
C ILE A 733 6.28 15.61 7.77
N THR A 734 6.46 14.39 8.28
CA THR A 734 5.55 13.75 9.23
C THR A 734 6.18 13.59 10.61
N PHE A 735 5.33 13.53 11.63
CA PHE A 735 5.72 13.20 13.00
C PHE A 735 4.69 12.23 13.61
N ASP A 736 5.10 10.98 13.83
CA ASP A 736 4.22 9.90 14.28
C ASP A 736 4.34 9.67 15.78
N CYS A 737 3.34 10.12 16.55
CA CYS A 737 3.37 10.02 18.00
C CYS A 737 3.15 8.58 18.52
N SER A 738 2.78 7.63 17.66
CA SER A 738 2.60 6.23 18.05
C SER A 738 3.93 5.48 18.21
N GLN A 739 5.02 6.02 17.68
CA GLN A 739 6.35 5.43 17.81
C GLN A 739 6.92 5.60 19.22
N THR A 740 7.71 4.63 19.69
CA THR A 740 8.37 4.68 21.00
C THR A 740 9.32 5.88 21.13
N ASN A 741 10.06 6.19 20.07
CA ASN A 741 10.96 7.35 19.97
C ASN A 741 10.61 8.16 18.71
N PRO A 742 9.58 9.01 18.77
CA PRO A 742 9.06 9.68 17.58
C PRO A 742 10.00 10.78 17.11
N VAL A 743 10.35 10.73 15.83
CA VAL A 743 11.22 11.70 15.14
C VAL A 743 10.52 12.27 13.90
N PHE A 744 11.00 13.38 13.36
CA PHE A 744 10.51 13.90 12.09
C PHE A 744 11.00 13.05 10.92
N VAL A 745 10.13 12.76 9.97
CA VAL A 745 10.47 12.03 8.74
C VAL A 745 10.11 12.89 7.54
N ALA A 746 11.03 13.08 6.59
CA ALA A 746 10.75 13.85 5.38
C ALA A 746 9.95 13.01 4.37
N ASN A 747 8.65 13.31 4.25
CA ASN A 747 7.73 12.68 3.30
C ASN A 747 6.38 13.40 3.27
N PRO A 748 5.59 13.21 2.19
CA PRO A 748 5.99 12.70 0.88
C PRO A 748 6.59 13.79 -0.02
N VAL A 749 7.05 13.41 -1.22
CA VAL A 749 7.34 14.38 -2.30
C VAL A 749 6.04 14.90 -2.92
N TRP A 750 6.01 16.19 -3.29
CA TRP A 750 4.85 16.82 -3.94
C TRP A 750 5.27 18.04 -4.79
N ASP A 751 4.53 18.32 -5.87
CA ASP A 751 4.60 19.54 -6.71
C ASP A 751 5.98 19.83 -7.34
N TYR A 752 6.30 19.10 -8.42
CA TYR A 752 7.56 19.19 -9.19
C TYR A 752 7.33 19.54 -10.66
N ASP A 753 6.22 20.19 -11.00
CA ASP A 753 5.96 20.70 -12.35
C ASP A 753 6.94 21.85 -12.72
N MET A 754 7.35 22.65 -11.74
CA MET A 754 8.32 23.75 -11.88
C MET A 754 9.78 23.32 -11.58
N ALA A 755 10.13 22.09 -11.93
CA ALA A 755 11.44 21.50 -11.71
C ALA A 755 12.09 21.04 -13.05
N LEU A 756 13.28 20.43 -12.98
CA LEU A 756 13.97 19.77 -14.09
C LEU A 756 14.14 20.70 -15.29
N GLY A 757 14.70 21.88 -15.03
CA GLY A 757 15.00 22.89 -16.03
C GLY A 757 13.80 23.64 -16.60
N GLN A 758 12.60 23.50 -16.02
CA GLN A 758 11.38 24.15 -16.50
C GLN A 758 11.31 25.64 -16.14
N PHE A 759 11.87 26.05 -15.01
CA PHE A 759 11.79 27.44 -14.57
C PHE A 759 13.00 28.25 -15.06
N GLU A 760 12.76 29.24 -15.92
CA GLU A 760 13.77 30.10 -16.53
C GLU A 760 13.54 31.57 -16.16
N LYS A 761 14.29 32.02 -15.15
CA LYS A 761 14.46 33.43 -14.83
C LYS A 761 15.90 33.66 -14.44
N GLU A 762 16.58 34.57 -15.15
CA GLU A 762 18.04 34.81 -15.00
C GLU A 762 18.43 35.26 -13.58
N ASN A 763 17.49 35.84 -12.83
CA ASN A 763 17.71 36.37 -11.48
C ASN A 763 16.64 35.84 -10.48
N TYR A 764 16.64 34.55 -10.20
CA TYR A 764 15.81 33.99 -9.11
C TYR A 764 16.57 34.02 -7.78
N LYS A 765 16.55 35.20 -7.12
CA LYS A 765 16.82 35.53 -5.70
C LYS A 765 18.08 34.96 -5.00
N TYR A 766 18.44 35.67 -3.92
CA TYR A 766 19.71 35.55 -3.18
C TYR A 766 19.82 34.28 -2.34
N THR A 767 20.93 33.55 -2.46
CA THR A 767 21.39 32.63 -1.40
C THR A 767 21.65 33.40 -0.11
N LYS A 768 21.78 32.72 1.03
CA LYS A 768 22.29 33.37 2.26
C LYS A 768 23.55 34.20 1.95
N ASP A 769 24.43 33.64 1.11
CA ASP A 769 25.71 34.26 0.71
C ASP A 769 25.63 35.26 -0.47
N GLY A 770 24.44 35.72 -0.88
CA GLY A 770 24.30 36.73 -1.95
C GLY A 770 24.55 36.26 -3.39
N LYS A 771 24.55 34.93 -3.64
CA LYS A 771 24.68 34.34 -4.98
C LYS A 771 23.31 34.21 -5.65
N THR A 772 23.29 34.23 -6.99
CA THR A 772 22.09 33.97 -7.80
C THR A 772 21.86 32.47 -7.96
N LEU A 773 20.65 32.01 -7.63
CA LEU A 773 20.19 30.65 -7.89
C LEU A 773 19.41 30.58 -9.21
N SER A 774 19.51 29.45 -9.91
CA SER A 774 18.76 29.24 -11.15
C SER A 774 18.35 27.78 -11.30
N PRO A 775 17.04 27.46 -11.23
CA PRO A 775 16.50 26.13 -11.51
C PRO A 775 16.78 25.62 -12.94
N ALA A 776 17.10 26.52 -13.88
CA ALA A 776 17.42 26.16 -15.26
C ALA A 776 18.84 25.57 -15.42
N LYS A 777 19.75 25.81 -14.46
CA LYS A 777 21.15 25.37 -14.58
C LYS A 777 21.30 23.89 -14.22
N THR A 778 21.98 23.15 -15.09
CA THR A 778 22.33 21.76 -14.86
C THR A 778 23.56 21.60 -13.96
N ASP A 779 24.39 22.64 -13.84
CA ASP A 779 25.74 22.62 -13.26
C ASP A 779 25.91 23.55 -12.04
N ALA A 780 24.82 23.86 -11.35
CA ALA A 780 24.83 24.71 -10.16
C ALA A 780 24.00 24.13 -9.01
N TRP A 781 24.47 24.32 -7.79
CA TRP A 781 23.70 23.96 -6.60
C TRP A 781 22.46 24.84 -6.45
N LEU A 782 21.32 24.26 -6.13
CA LEU A 782 20.06 24.96 -5.85
C LEU A 782 19.65 24.80 -4.39
N ALA A 783 19.21 23.60 -4.00
CA ALA A 783 18.68 23.34 -2.67
C ALA A 783 19.76 23.55 -1.59
N LYS A 784 21.02 23.20 -1.86
CA LYS A 784 22.17 23.34 -0.94
C LYS A 784 22.34 24.76 -0.39
N TYR A 785 22.06 25.79 -1.20
CA TYR A 785 22.30 27.20 -0.84
C TYR A 785 21.03 28.02 -0.70
N LYS A 786 19.86 27.37 -0.72
CA LYS A 786 18.58 28.07 -0.68
C LYS A 786 18.32 28.67 0.71
N ARG A 787 17.77 29.89 0.74
CA ARG A 787 17.27 30.54 1.95
C ARG A 787 15.98 29.90 2.43
N MET A 788 15.63 30.13 3.69
CA MET A 788 14.44 29.57 4.35
C MET A 788 13.09 30.02 3.74
N ASP A 789 13.05 31.20 3.12
CA ASP A 789 11.90 31.72 2.39
C ASP A 789 12.36 32.19 0.99
N ASN A 790 11.47 32.14 0.01
CA ASN A 790 11.70 32.61 -1.34
C ASN A 790 11.50 34.13 -1.51
N SER A 791 11.29 34.90 -0.44
CA SER A 791 11.09 36.36 -0.47
C SER A 791 12.31 37.19 -0.02
N GLU A 792 12.87 38.05 -0.88
CA GLU A 792 14.04 38.91 -0.53
C GLU A 792 13.79 39.86 0.65
N SER A 793 12.55 40.34 0.82
CA SER A 793 12.20 41.34 1.84
C SER A 793 11.68 40.74 3.14
N LYS A 794 11.35 39.44 3.14
CA LYS A 794 10.69 38.76 4.27
C LYS A 794 11.43 37.53 4.79
N ALA A 795 12.41 36.99 4.04
CA ALA A 795 13.18 35.85 4.47
C ALA A 795 14.14 36.20 5.62
N PRO A 796 14.23 35.36 6.67
CA PRO A 796 15.38 35.39 7.57
C PRO A 796 16.68 35.24 6.76
N ASP A 797 17.75 35.93 7.17
CA ASP A 797 19.08 35.78 6.56
C ASP A 797 19.75 34.46 7.00
N LYS A 798 19.06 33.35 6.74
CA LYS A 798 19.39 31.99 7.17
C LYS A 798 19.12 30.98 6.06
N TYR A 799 19.88 29.90 6.13
CA TYR A 799 19.63 28.70 5.33
C TYR A 799 18.31 28.05 5.74
N SER A 800 17.61 27.44 4.78
CA SER A 800 16.57 26.46 5.13
C SER A 800 17.21 25.32 5.94
N ILE A 801 16.41 24.55 6.70
CA ILE A 801 16.96 23.42 7.48
C ILE A 801 17.71 22.42 6.58
N GLN A 802 17.18 22.15 5.40
CA GLN A 802 17.80 21.25 4.43
C GLN A 802 19.12 21.82 3.90
N SER A 803 19.13 23.11 3.53
CA SER A 803 20.35 23.82 3.09
C SER A 803 21.40 23.86 4.19
N GLN A 804 20.99 24.06 5.44
CA GLN A 804 21.87 24.10 6.61
C GLN A 804 22.56 22.74 6.78
N LEU A 805 21.79 21.65 6.75
CA LEU A 805 22.32 20.29 6.83
C LEU A 805 23.26 19.98 5.65
N ALA A 806 22.80 20.20 4.41
CA ALA A 806 23.55 19.88 3.20
C ALA A 806 24.82 20.71 3.00
N SER A 807 24.88 21.93 3.54
CA SER A 807 26.05 22.80 3.40
C SER A 807 27.02 22.70 4.59
N GLN A 808 26.53 22.56 5.82
CA GLN A 808 27.34 22.70 7.03
C GLN A 808 27.55 21.41 7.86
N ASN A 809 26.80 20.33 7.61
CA ASN A 809 26.86 19.13 8.44
C ASN A 809 27.55 17.96 7.73
N SER A 810 28.72 17.56 8.25
CA SER A 810 29.52 16.47 7.65
C SER A 810 28.83 15.11 7.71
N ALA A 811 28.14 14.77 8.81
CA ALA A 811 27.41 13.50 8.93
C ALA A 811 26.26 13.40 7.92
N PHE A 812 25.56 14.50 7.68
CA PHE A 812 24.50 14.57 6.67
C PHE A 812 25.06 14.46 5.25
N LYS A 813 26.19 15.11 4.94
CA LYS A 813 26.88 14.95 3.64
C LYS A 813 27.29 13.50 3.38
N THR A 814 27.76 12.81 4.42
CA THR A 814 28.08 11.39 4.33
C THR A 814 26.82 10.57 4.00
N GLU A 815 25.70 10.84 4.67
CA GLU A 815 24.41 10.20 4.35
C GLU A 815 23.94 10.52 2.92
N ILE A 816 24.13 11.75 2.41
CA ILE A 816 23.82 12.11 1.02
C ILE A 816 24.58 11.22 0.03
N ARG A 817 25.90 11.08 0.20
CA ARG A 817 26.72 10.23 -0.68
C ARG A 817 26.31 8.78 -0.62
N ASN A 818 25.94 8.31 0.57
CA ASN A 818 25.45 6.95 0.76
C ASN A 818 24.19 6.65 -0.04
N GLN A 819 23.23 7.56 -0.02
CA GLN A 819 21.98 7.44 -0.76
C GLN A 819 22.18 7.69 -2.27
N TRP A 820 23.25 8.39 -2.66
CA TRP A 820 23.61 8.66 -4.06
C TRP A 820 24.26 7.45 -4.76
N GLU A 821 25.26 6.83 -4.13
CA GLU A 821 26.10 5.77 -4.70
C GLU A 821 25.48 4.35 -4.57
N GLY A 822 26.02 3.39 -5.33
CA GLY A 822 25.65 1.97 -5.27
C GLY A 822 24.66 1.53 -6.35
N THR A 823 24.51 0.22 -6.54
CA THR A 823 23.66 -0.37 -7.60
C THR A 823 22.19 0.01 -7.48
N ASN A 824 21.71 0.29 -6.26
CA ASN A 824 20.35 0.76 -5.97
C ASN A 824 20.33 2.21 -5.47
N GLY A 825 21.44 2.93 -5.55
CA GLY A 825 21.52 4.35 -5.16
C GLY A 825 20.81 5.26 -6.15
N PHE A 826 20.60 6.51 -5.77
CA PHE A 826 19.93 7.52 -6.59
C PHE A 826 20.51 7.61 -8.00
N TYR A 827 21.84 7.61 -8.13
CA TYR A 827 22.51 7.76 -9.42
C TYR A 827 22.24 6.57 -10.37
N ALA A 828 22.24 5.35 -9.85
CA ALA A 828 21.94 4.16 -10.66
C ALA A 828 20.47 4.11 -11.08
N ASN A 829 19.55 4.52 -10.19
CA ASN A 829 18.12 4.60 -10.50
C ASN A 829 17.84 5.62 -11.61
N ILE A 830 18.42 6.82 -11.56
CA ILE A 830 18.18 7.82 -12.63
C ILE A 830 18.67 7.35 -14.00
N GLN A 831 19.75 6.57 -14.09
CA GLN A 831 20.26 6.06 -15.37
C GLN A 831 19.22 5.23 -16.14
N LYS A 832 18.26 4.60 -15.45
CA LYS A 832 17.18 3.83 -16.09
C LYS A 832 16.24 4.73 -16.92
N TYR A 833 16.13 6.00 -16.55
CA TYR A 833 15.17 6.95 -17.13
C TYR A 833 15.74 7.78 -18.27
N ILE A 834 17.04 8.07 -18.22
CA ILE A 834 17.69 9.05 -19.09
C ILE A 834 18.46 8.42 -20.26
N GLY A 835 18.76 9.25 -21.26
CA GLY A 835 19.48 8.84 -22.47
C GLY A 835 18.53 8.28 -23.55
N ASP A 836 19.06 8.01 -24.73
CA ASP A 836 18.23 7.57 -25.87
C ASP A 836 17.55 6.21 -25.65
N ASN A 837 18.08 5.40 -24.74
CA ASN A 837 17.51 4.13 -24.33
C ASN A 837 16.73 4.19 -23.00
N GLY A 838 16.67 5.36 -22.36
CA GLY A 838 16.00 5.54 -21.09
C GLY A 838 14.48 5.52 -21.20
N LEU A 839 13.80 5.20 -20.09
CA LEU A 839 12.34 5.07 -20.02
C LEU A 839 11.60 6.35 -20.43
N ILE A 840 12.18 7.55 -20.22
CA ILE A 840 11.55 8.82 -20.62
C ILE A 840 11.28 8.84 -22.13
N LYS A 841 12.29 8.50 -22.95
CA LYS A 841 12.20 8.58 -24.42
C LYS A 841 11.54 7.38 -25.09
N LYS A 842 11.53 6.22 -24.43
CA LYS A 842 10.89 5.01 -24.96
C LYS A 842 9.50 4.85 -24.38
N THR A 843 9.39 4.12 -23.27
CA THR A 843 8.12 3.68 -22.70
C THR A 843 7.20 4.84 -22.33
N TRP A 844 7.71 5.89 -21.68
CA TRP A 844 6.86 6.95 -21.16
C TRP A 844 6.38 7.89 -22.25
N PHE A 845 7.27 8.33 -23.15
CA PHE A 845 6.90 9.11 -24.32
C PHE A 845 5.82 8.41 -25.15
N ASP A 846 6.05 7.14 -25.53
CA ASP A 846 5.09 6.37 -26.34
C ASP A 846 3.74 6.18 -25.63
N ASN A 847 3.74 6.05 -24.30
CA ASN A 847 2.53 5.89 -23.51
C ASN A 847 1.66 7.15 -23.48
N ILE A 848 2.22 8.35 -23.62
CA ILE A 848 1.46 9.60 -23.47
C ILE A 848 1.37 10.45 -24.74
N ASN A 849 2.20 10.23 -25.75
CA ASN A 849 2.37 11.17 -26.86
C ASN A 849 1.04 11.47 -27.60
N ALA A 850 0.24 10.45 -27.93
CA ALA A 850 -1.01 10.68 -28.64
C ALA A 850 -2.04 11.44 -27.77
N SER A 851 -2.08 11.16 -26.47
CA SER A 851 -2.89 11.94 -25.51
C SER A 851 -2.37 13.38 -25.34
N ALA A 852 -1.06 13.58 -25.34
CA ALA A 852 -0.44 14.92 -25.31
C ALA A 852 -0.77 15.71 -26.59
N GLU A 853 -0.79 15.07 -27.77
CA GLU A 853 -1.24 15.67 -29.03
C GLU A 853 -2.74 16.03 -29.01
N MET A 854 -3.60 15.19 -28.44
CA MET A 854 -5.01 15.55 -28.21
C MET A 854 -5.12 16.77 -27.29
N ASN A 855 -4.34 16.78 -26.20
CA ASN A 855 -4.30 17.88 -25.26
C ASN A 855 -3.82 19.17 -25.97
N GLU A 856 -2.80 19.09 -26.84
CA GLU A 856 -2.26 20.22 -27.59
C GLU A 856 -3.26 20.72 -28.64
N ALA A 857 -3.96 19.81 -29.34
CA ALA A 857 -5.01 20.18 -30.26
C ALA A 857 -6.18 20.91 -29.57
N ARG A 858 -6.52 20.52 -28.33
CA ARG A 858 -7.62 21.13 -27.55
C ARG A 858 -7.21 22.45 -26.90
N TRP A 859 -6.00 22.52 -26.32
CA TRP A 859 -5.58 23.60 -25.42
C TRP A 859 -4.46 24.48 -25.97
N GLY A 860 -3.59 23.95 -26.83
CA GLY A 860 -2.49 24.68 -27.47
C GLY A 860 -1.51 25.28 -26.47
N PHE A 861 -0.98 24.50 -25.53
CA PHE A 861 -0.10 25.02 -24.47
C PHE A 861 1.36 25.10 -24.93
N ILE A 862 1.84 24.15 -25.74
CA ILE A 862 3.24 24.11 -26.20
C ILE A 862 3.43 25.04 -27.41
N ALA A 863 2.65 24.85 -28.48
CA ALA A 863 2.87 25.58 -29.73
C ALA A 863 2.66 27.10 -29.57
N ASN A 864 1.82 27.50 -28.62
CA ASN A 864 1.57 28.92 -28.34
C ASN A 864 2.57 29.53 -27.33
N ASP A 865 3.32 28.71 -26.59
CA ASP A 865 4.35 29.14 -25.64
C ASP A 865 3.84 30.21 -24.66
N LEU A 866 2.65 29.96 -24.10
CA LEU A 866 1.85 30.99 -23.43
C LEU A 866 2.52 31.52 -22.15
N LEU A 867 3.13 30.65 -21.35
CA LEU A 867 3.73 31.03 -20.08
C LEU A 867 5.07 31.74 -20.26
N ASN A 868 5.89 31.32 -21.22
CA ASN A 868 7.15 32.01 -21.52
C ASN A 868 6.87 33.43 -22.04
N LYS A 869 5.97 33.56 -23.03
CA LYS A 869 5.57 34.87 -23.59
C LYS A 869 4.94 35.81 -22.56
N ALA A 870 4.27 35.25 -21.55
CA ALA A 870 3.70 36.00 -20.43
C ALA A 870 4.73 36.38 -19.35
N ASN A 871 6.02 36.05 -19.53
CA ASN A 871 7.08 36.22 -18.53
C ASN A 871 6.75 35.54 -17.18
N TRP A 872 6.04 34.40 -17.21
CA TRP A 872 5.67 33.63 -16.01
C TRP A 872 6.85 32.83 -15.40
N GLY A 873 8.04 32.97 -15.98
CA GLY A 873 9.25 32.26 -15.55
C GLY A 873 9.31 30.80 -16.01
N VAL A 874 8.50 30.40 -16.99
CA VAL A 874 8.58 29.07 -17.60
C VAL A 874 9.43 29.13 -18.86
N LYS A 875 10.33 28.16 -19.02
CA LYS A 875 11.18 27.99 -20.18
C LYS A 875 10.37 27.48 -21.37
N ASN A 876 10.66 27.99 -22.56
CA ASN A 876 10.25 27.34 -23.80
C ASN A 876 11.12 26.10 -24.00
N THR A 877 10.52 24.91 -23.92
CA THR A 877 11.24 23.63 -24.05
C THR A 877 11.14 23.01 -25.44
N GLY A 878 10.49 23.70 -26.39
CA GLY A 878 10.36 23.27 -27.78
C GLY A 878 9.03 23.68 -28.41
N ALA A 879 8.85 23.34 -29.69
CA ALA A 879 7.64 23.65 -30.44
C ALA A 879 6.53 22.58 -30.30
N ASN A 880 6.86 21.42 -29.73
CA ASN A 880 5.94 20.28 -29.58
C ASN A 880 6.35 19.37 -28.41
N HIS A 881 5.48 18.42 -28.07
CA HIS A 881 5.66 17.51 -26.94
C HIS A 881 6.95 16.68 -27.02
N ASN A 882 7.32 16.18 -28.21
CA ASN A 882 8.57 15.42 -28.39
C ASN A 882 9.81 16.29 -28.09
N GLU A 883 9.85 17.53 -28.55
CA GLU A 883 10.95 18.46 -28.23
C GLU A 883 11.01 18.76 -26.73
N ALA A 884 9.87 18.99 -26.08
CA ALA A 884 9.79 19.19 -24.63
C ALA A 884 10.32 17.98 -23.84
N VAL A 885 9.98 16.76 -24.26
CA VAL A 885 10.50 15.51 -23.67
C VAL A 885 12.00 15.34 -23.92
N ASN A 886 12.49 15.68 -25.12
CA ASN A 886 13.93 15.65 -25.42
C ASN A 886 14.71 16.67 -24.57
N TYR A 887 14.15 17.86 -24.34
CA TYR A 887 14.72 18.84 -23.43
C TYR A 887 14.80 18.29 -22.00
N LEU A 888 13.70 17.74 -21.47
CA LEU A 888 13.66 17.11 -20.15
C LEU A 888 14.75 16.02 -20.04
N ASN A 889 14.80 15.10 -21.00
CA ASN A 889 15.78 14.00 -21.01
C ASN A 889 17.23 14.51 -21.01
N THR A 890 17.54 15.47 -21.87
CA THR A 890 18.89 16.04 -22.00
C THR A 890 19.30 16.77 -20.74
N TRP A 891 18.44 17.67 -20.23
CA TRP A 891 18.68 18.42 -19.00
C TRP A 891 18.95 17.48 -17.83
N THR A 892 18.10 16.47 -17.67
CA THR A 892 18.18 15.47 -16.60
C THR A 892 19.47 14.67 -16.67
N ALA A 893 19.89 14.25 -17.87
CA ALA A 893 21.15 13.51 -18.07
C ALA A 893 22.39 14.35 -17.74
N THR A 894 22.41 15.62 -18.20
CA THR A 894 23.50 16.55 -17.90
C THR A 894 23.57 16.83 -16.39
N ARG A 895 22.43 17.07 -15.75
CA ARG A 895 22.33 17.31 -14.30
C ARG A 895 22.81 16.12 -13.48
N ALA A 896 22.38 14.90 -13.83
CA ALA A 896 22.82 13.67 -13.17
C ALA A 896 24.33 13.50 -13.24
N THR A 897 24.92 13.74 -14.42
CA THR A 897 26.36 13.64 -14.64
C THR A 897 27.12 14.65 -13.79
N TRP A 898 26.69 15.92 -13.79
CA TRP A 898 27.33 16.94 -12.98
C TRP A 898 27.23 16.63 -11.48
N LEU A 899 26.04 16.34 -10.97
CA LEU A 899 25.86 16.01 -9.54
C LEU A 899 26.68 14.79 -9.13
N ASN A 900 26.86 13.81 -10.02
CA ASN A 900 27.73 12.66 -9.73
C ASN A 900 29.16 13.12 -9.44
N THR A 901 29.73 14.02 -10.25
CA THR A 901 31.07 14.56 -9.99
C THR A 901 31.16 15.29 -8.65
N GLN A 902 30.06 15.90 -8.20
CA GLN A 902 30.02 16.65 -6.95
C GLN A 902 29.89 15.73 -5.75
N PHE A 903 28.93 14.80 -5.75
CA PHE A 903 28.64 13.91 -4.61
C PHE A 903 29.67 12.79 -4.43
N THR A 904 30.50 12.51 -5.44
CA THR A 904 31.63 11.57 -5.30
C THR A 904 32.94 12.27 -4.91
N SER A 905 32.94 13.59 -4.75
CA SER A 905 34.13 14.36 -4.33
C SER A 905 34.45 14.19 -2.84
N ASP A 906 35.63 14.65 -2.43
CA ASP A 906 36.06 14.62 -1.02
C ASP A 906 35.19 15.49 -0.10
N GLU A 907 34.38 16.42 -0.64
CA GLU A 907 33.44 17.23 0.15
C GLU A 907 32.35 16.35 0.79
N TYR A 908 32.04 15.21 0.17
CA TYR A 908 31.04 14.26 0.64
C TYR A 908 31.76 12.96 1.05
N PRO A 909 32.05 12.75 2.34
CA PRO A 909 32.82 11.60 2.77
C PRO A 909 32.04 10.29 2.58
N VAL A 910 32.73 9.21 2.21
CA VAL A 910 32.17 7.85 2.21
C VAL A 910 31.89 7.42 3.65
N TYR A 911 30.68 6.94 3.94
CA TYR A 911 30.46 6.18 5.17
C TYR A 911 31.01 4.77 5.00
N THR A 912 31.83 4.35 5.96
CA THR A 912 32.18 2.95 6.16
C THR A 912 31.70 2.56 7.55
N PRO A 913 30.84 1.54 7.69
CA PRO A 913 30.38 1.11 9.00
C PRO A 913 31.56 0.61 9.84
N SER A 914 31.45 0.74 11.17
CA SER A 914 32.46 0.22 12.07
C SER A 914 32.43 -1.31 12.09
N ALA A 915 33.57 -1.93 12.42
CA ALA A 915 33.61 -3.39 12.61
C ALA A 915 32.71 -3.77 13.80
N PRO A 916 31.77 -4.72 13.64
CA PRO A 916 30.89 -5.12 14.73
C PRO A 916 31.65 -5.94 15.77
N THR A 917 31.13 -5.99 17.00
CA THR A 917 31.55 -6.98 17.99
C THR A 917 30.59 -8.16 17.97
N ILE A 918 31.11 -9.38 18.15
CA ILE A 918 30.30 -10.60 18.10
C ILE A 918 30.64 -11.55 19.24
N LYS A 919 29.67 -12.41 19.58
CA LYS A 919 29.82 -13.56 20.49
C LYS A 919 29.04 -14.76 19.97
N ALA A 920 29.39 -15.96 20.45
CA ALA A 920 28.64 -17.18 20.19
C ALA A 920 27.81 -17.58 21.41
N TYR A 921 26.57 -17.98 21.17
CA TYR A 921 25.64 -18.43 22.19
C TYR A 921 25.08 -19.81 21.84
N ALA A 922 24.69 -20.59 22.85
CA ALA A 922 23.91 -21.80 22.66
C ALA A 922 22.58 -21.49 21.93
N ALA A 923 21.87 -22.54 21.51
CA ALA A 923 20.58 -22.40 20.81
C ALA A 923 19.51 -21.58 21.57
N ASP A 924 19.66 -21.43 22.89
CA ASP A 924 18.79 -20.57 23.72
C ASP A 924 19.01 -19.06 23.52
N GLY A 925 20.08 -18.66 22.82
CA GLY A 925 20.44 -17.26 22.54
C GLY A 925 20.95 -16.45 23.75
N THR A 926 21.22 -17.10 24.88
CA THR A 926 21.59 -16.46 26.15
C THR A 926 22.89 -17.00 26.77
N THR A 927 23.19 -18.28 26.60
CA THR A 927 24.38 -18.92 27.21
C THR A 927 25.58 -18.79 26.27
N GLU A 928 26.61 -18.02 26.63
CA GLU A 928 27.82 -17.87 25.81
C GLU A 928 28.62 -19.19 25.76
N ILE A 929 29.10 -19.58 24.57
CA ILE A 929 29.78 -20.86 24.34
C ILE A 929 31.09 -20.70 23.57
N SER A 930 32.01 -21.65 23.75
CA SER A 930 33.23 -21.82 22.94
C SER A 930 33.32 -23.19 22.25
N ALA A 931 32.36 -24.07 22.54
CA ALA A 931 32.23 -25.39 21.93
C ALA A 931 30.77 -25.86 21.91
N VAL A 932 30.44 -26.76 20.99
CA VAL A 932 29.09 -27.36 20.85
C VAL A 932 29.20 -28.78 20.31
N GLU A 933 28.26 -29.66 20.66
CA GLU A 933 28.21 -31.03 20.10
C GLU A 933 27.69 -31.02 18.65
N ALA A 934 28.22 -31.92 17.83
CA ALA A 934 27.73 -32.15 16.48
C ALA A 934 26.23 -32.49 16.47
N GLY A 935 25.48 -31.83 15.58
CA GLY A 935 24.02 -31.93 15.51
C GLY A 935 23.28 -30.96 16.42
N SER A 936 23.98 -30.20 17.29
CA SER A 936 23.38 -29.15 18.11
C SER A 936 23.64 -27.77 17.49
N PRO A 937 22.60 -26.94 17.25
CA PRO A 937 22.79 -25.61 16.68
C PRO A 937 23.30 -24.62 17.72
N PHE A 938 23.87 -23.52 17.24
CA PHE A 938 24.27 -22.37 18.06
C PHE A 938 24.07 -21.07 17.29
N ILE A 939 24.19 -19.93 17.97
CA ILE A 939 23.93 -18.61 17.39
C ILE A 939 25.19 -17.75 17.45
N ILE A 940 25.64 -17.22 16.31
CA ILE A 940 26.58 -16.08 16.29
C ILE A 940 25.77 -14.80 16.35
N LYS A 941 26.05 -13.95 17.33
CA LYS A 941 25.28 -12.72 17.59
C LYS A 941 26.17 -11.49 17.62
N VAL A 942 25.74 -10.45 16.92
CA VAL A 942 26.31 -9.10 17.03
C VAL A 942 25.92 -8.50 18.39
N THR A 943 26.93 -8.05 19.13
CA THR A 943 26.79 -7.51 20.50
C THR A 943 27.01 -6.01 20.60
N SER A 944 27.57 -5.39 19.57
CA SER A 944 27.56 -3.93 19.43
C SER A 944 26.15 -3.45 19.10
N ASP A 945 25.86 -2.18 19.39
CA ASP A 945 24.59 -1.56 19.01
C ASP A 945 24.33 -1.75 17.51
N LEU A 946 23.13 -2.24 17.17
CA LEU A 946 22.76 -2.44 15.78
C LEU A 946 22.51 -1.07 15.13
N GLU A 947 23.20 -0.82 14.03
CA GLU A 947 23.06 0.44 13.29
C GLU A 947 21.88 0.33 12.32
N SER A 948 20.98 1.32 12.34
CA SER A 948 19.85 1.36 11.39
C SER A 948 20.35 1.41 9.94
N GLY A 949 19.76 0.59 9.07
CA GLY A 949 20.14 0.47 7.65
C GLY A 949 21.40 -0.36 7.39
N VAL A 950 22.06 -0.89 8.44
CA VAL A 950 23.18 -1.82 8.33
C VAL A 950 22.67 -3.27 8.36
N VAL A 951 23.18 -4.10 7.46
CA VAL A 951 23.01 -5.56 7.55
C VAL A 951 24.34 -6.19 7.89
N TYR A 952 24.29 -7.31 8.60
CA TYR A 952 25.47 -8.02 9.04
C TYR A 952 25.67 -9.24 8.16
N ARG A 953 26.92 -9.51 7.80
CA ARG A 953 27.32 -10.61 6.93
C ARG A 953 28.27 -11.55 7.65
N LEU A 954 27.89 -12.81 7.72
CA LEU A 954 28.66 -13.85 8.39
C LEU A 954 29.71 -14.48 7.45
N TYR A 955 30.88 -14.74 8.03
CA TYR A 955 31.98 -15.45 7.41
C TYR A 955 32.43 -16.60 8.32
N LYS A 956 32.63 -17.78 7.75
CA LYS A 956 33.21 -18.96 8.39
C LYS A 956 34.55 -19.24 7.71
N ASP A 957 35.63 -19.20 8.50
CA ASP A 957 37.01 -19.34 8.03
C ASP A 957 37.35 -18.43 6.84
N GLY A 958 36.83 -17.20 6.88
CA GLY A 958 37.03 -16.20 5.82
C GLY A 958 36.10 -16.34 4.60
N VAL A 959 35.25 -17.37 4.54
CA VAL A 959 34.29 -17.58 3.44
C VAL A 959 32.90 -17.13 3.86
N LYS A 960 32.22 -16.33 3.01
CA LYS A 960 30.85 -15.88 3.27
C LYS A 960 29.93 -17.09 3.41
N VAL A 961 29.13 -17.13 4.47
CA VAL A 961 28.13 -18.17 4.73
C VAL A 961 26.81 -17.53 5.19
N GLY A 962 25.68 -18.17 4.86
CA GLY A 962 24.36 -17.68 5.20
C GLY A 962 23.91 -16.42 4.44
N THR A 963 22.73 -15.93 4.77
CA THR A 963 22.18 -14.66 4.27
C THR A 963 22.55 -13.51 5.20
N ASP A 964 22.66 -12.31 4.66
CA ASP A 964 22.88 -11.11 5.48
C ASP A 964 21.66 -10.89 6.41
N ARG A 965 21.88 -10.41 7.64
CA ARG A 965 20.86 -10.29 8.70
C ARG A 965 20.89 -8.89 9.32
N SER A 966 19.75 -8.21 9.42
CA SER A 966 19.63 -6.88 10.05
C SER A 966 19.56 -6.94 11.57
N ASP A 967 19.08 -8.05 12.13
CA ASP A 967 19.02 -8.30 13.58
C ASP A 967 20.36 -8.78 14.17
N GLY A 968 21.37 -9.01 13.31
CA GLY A 968 22.70 -9.43 13.71
C GLY A 968 22.79 -10.83 14.29
N ASN A 969 21.75 -11.67 14.17
CA ASN A 969 21.73 -13.03 14.69
C ASN A 969 21.82 -14.05 13.55
N PHE A 970 22.75 -15.00 13.68
CA PHE A 970 22.99 -16.06 12.70
C PHE A 970 22.91 -17.44 13.34
N ASP A 971 21.89 -18.20 12.97
CA ASP A 971 21.71 -19.58 13.39
C ASP A 971 22.66 -20.50 12.61
N ILE A 972 23.51 -21.24 13.33
CA ILE A 972 24.51 -22.13 12.77
C ILE A 972 24.13 -23.57 13.09
N ALA A 973 23.87 -24.36 12.06
CA ALA A 973 23.72 -25.80 12.17
C ALA A 973 25.09 -26.48 12.21
N THR A 974 25.18 -27.57 12.95
CA THR A 974 26.39 -28.41 13.06
C THR A 974 26.03 -29.85 12.70
N ASP A 975 26.99 -30.60 12.18
CA ASP A 975 26.82 -32.02 11.86
C ASP A 975 28.10 -32.81 12.16
N GLU A 976 28.04 -34.14 12.01
CA GLU A 976 29.15 -35.04 12.32
C GLU A 976 30.38 -34.84 11.43
N SER A 977 30.24 -34.29 10.22
CA SER A 977 31.38 -33.99 9.34
C SER A 977 32.24 -32.83 9.86
N MET A 978 31.71 -32.06 10.80
CA MET A 978 32.38 -30.89 11.38
C MET A 978 33.20 -31.21 12.63
N VAL A 979 33.16 -32.46 13.13
CA VAL A 979 33.81 -32.88 14.38
C VAL A 979 35.34 -32.77 14.28
N GLY A 980 35.98 -32.36 15.37
CA GLY A 980 37.45 -32.33 15.51
C GLY A 980 38.13 -31.12 14.86
N SER A 981 37.35 -30.25 14.22
CA SER A 981 37.81 -28.99 13.62
C SER A 981 37.41 -27.79 14.48
N LYS A 982 38.31 -26.79 14.56
CA LYS A 982 37.98 -25.45 15.05
C LYS A 982 37.53 -24.60 13.88
N TYR A 983 36.41 -23.90 14.04
CA TYR A 983 35.89 -22.96 13.04
C TYR A 983 35.95 -21.54 13.58
N THR A 984 36.44 -20.61 12.76
CA THR A 984 36.48 -19.19 13.11
C THR A 984 35.35 -18.45 12.42
N TYR A 985 34.48 -17.83 13.21
CA TYR A 985 33.38 -17.02 12.71
C TYR A 985 33.74 -15.53 12.85
N THR A 986 33.53 -14.78 11.78
CA THR A 986 33.66 -13.31 11.77
C THR A 986 32.42 -12.71 11.13
N VAL A 987 32.10 -11.48 11.51
CA VAL A 987 31.00 -10.73 10.93
C VAL A 987 31.50 -9.40 10.42
N LYS A 988 31.03 -8.99 9.26
CA LYS A 988 31.20 -7.62 8.75
C LYS A 988 29.87 -6.90 8.76
N ALA A 989 29.88 -5.64 9.15
CA ALA A 989 28.77 -4.73 8.91
C ALA A 989 28.80 -4.33 7.44
N VAL A 990 27.65 -4.32 6.79
CA VAL A 990 27.49 -3.98 5.38
C VAL A 990 26.46 -2.86 5.27
N TYR A 991 26.85 -1.79 4.60
CA TYR A 991 26.00 -0.64 4.39
C TYR A 991 26.20 -0.10 2.97
N GLY A 992 25.12 0.02 2.20
CA GLY A 992 25.19 0.48 0.80
C GLY A 992 26.16 -0.32 -0.07
N GLY A 993 26.28 -1.63 0.16
CA GLY A 993 27.19 -2.53 -0.56
C GLY A 993 28.67 -2.47 -0.12
N ARG A 994 29.02 -1.59 0.82
CA ARG A 994 30.37 -1.45 1.39
C ARG A 994 30.47 -2.24 2.70
N GLU A 995 31.59 -2.90 2.92
CA GLU A 995 31.83 -3.69 4.13
C GLU A 995 32.75 -2.94 5.11
N SER A 996 32.48 -3.09 6.40
CA SER A 996 33.43 -2.79 7.45
C SER A 996 34.65 -3.73 7.38
N SER A 997 35.69 -3.41 8.16
CA SER A 997 36.64 -4.44 8.60
C SER A 997 35.88 -5.59 9.31
N ALA A 998 36.43 -6.80 9.23
CA ALA A 998 35.86 -7.95 9.95
C ALA A 998 35.92 -7.72 11.46
N SER A 999 34.91 -8.22 12.18
CA SER A 999 34.95 -8.36 13.63
C SER A 999 36.17 -9.17 14.05
N THR A 1000 36.54 -9.07 15.33
CA THR A 1000 37.39 -10.10 15.94
C THR A 1000 36.72 -11.47 15.78
N GLY A 1001 37.50 -12.49 15.42
CA GLY A 1001 36.99 -13.83 15.18
C GLY A 1001 36.60 -14.55 16.47
N VAL A 1002 35.47 -15.28 16.42
CA VAL A 1002 35.02 -16.18 17.48
C VAL A 1002 35.31 -17.61 17.05
N GLU A 1003 36.16 -18.31 17.80
CA GLU A 1003 36.45 -19.72 17.56
C GLU A 1003 35.41 -20.61 18.25
N ILE A 1004 34.85 -21.58 17.50
CA ILE A 1004 33.97 -22.61 18.03
C ILE A 1004 34.52 -23.99 17.69
N THR A 1005 34.63 -24.82 18.72
CA THR A 1005 35.02 -26.22 18.58
C THR A 1005 33.77 -27.10 18.46
N ILE A 1006 33.70 -27.95 17.44
CA ILE A 1006 32.60 -28.93 17.31
C ILE A 1006 33.05 -30.27 17.87
N ASN A 1007 32.41 -30.69 18.95
CA ASN A 1007 32.69 -31.93 19.65
C ASN A 1007 31.84 -33.08 19.10
N GLU A 1008 32.34 -34.29 19.25
CA GLU A 1008 31.61 -35.51 18.91
C GLU A 1008 30.38 -35.69 19.83
N LYS A 1009 29.25 -36.16 19.30
CA LYS A 1009 28.00 -36.35 20.06
C LYS A 1009 28.06 -37.64 20.88
N ALA A 1010 27.82 -37.58 22.19
CA ALA A 1010 27.77 -38.77 23.05
C ALA A 1010 26.45 -39.56 22.88
N GLY A 1011 26.51 -40.90 22.73
CA GLY A 1011 25.30 -41.75 22.69
C GLY A 1011 25.51 -43.21 22.27
N ASN A 1012 24.42 -43.99 22.26
CA ASN A 1012 24.41 -45.42 21.95
C ASN A 1012 24.93 -45.74 20.54
N LYS A 1013 26.03 -46.49 20.42
CA LYS A 1013 26.60 -46.93 19.14
C LYS A 1013 26.39 -48.43 18.95
N THR A 1014 26.19 -48.88 17.71
CA THR A 1014 26.27 -50.30 17.36
C THR A 1014 27.70 -50.62 16.97
N VAL A 1015 28.33 -51.56 17.66
CA VAL A 1015 29.69 -52.01 17.40
C VAL A 1015 29.70 -53.52 17.12
N ARG A 1016 30.61 -53.96 16.25
CA ARG A 1016 30.81 -55.38 15.96
C ARG A 1016 32.00 -55.92 16.73
N VAL A 1017 31.76 -56.97 17.51
CA VAL A 1017 32.79 -57.66 18.28
C VAL A 1017 33.14 -58.97 17.60
N TYR A 1018 34.42 -59.16 17.30
CA TYR A 1018 34.98 -60.37 16.68
C TYR A 1018 35.76 -61.21 17.69
N PHE A 1019 35.64 -62.53 17.58
CA PHE A 1019 36.34 -63.52 18.38
C PHE A 1019 37.06 -64.53 17.47
N LYS A 1020 38.38 -64.66 17.61
CA LYS A 1020 39.22 -65.60 16.85
C LYS A 1020 39.25 -66.96 17.54
N SER A 1021 39.06 -68.05 16.76
CA SER A 1021 39.22 -69.42 17.25
C SER A 1021 40.03 -70.30 16.29
N ALA A 1022 40.91 -71.13 16.86
CA ALA A 1022 41.76 -72.07 16.13
C ALA A 1022 41.03 -73.34 15.65
N ALA A 1023 39.81 -73.63 16.11
CA ALA A 1023 39.07 -74.81 15.68
C ALA A 1023 37.57 -74.54 15.55
N ALA A 1024 37.02 -74.75 14.34
CA ALA A 1024 35.61 -74.52 14.01
C ALA A 1024 34.61 -75.29 14.89
N SER A 1025 34.96 -76.50 15.35
CA SER A 1025 34.04 -77.42 16.04
C SER A 1025 34.22 -77.47 17.56
N ALA A 1026 35.38 -77.06 18.08
CA ALA A 1026 35.72 -77.24 19.49
C ALA A 1026 35.33 -76.06 20.40
N TYR A 1027 35.09 -74.86 19.85
CA TYR A 1027 35.01 -73.64 20.67
C TYR A 1027 33.81 -72.73 20.45
N VAL A 1028 32.80 -73.09 19.64
CA VAL A 1028 31.61 -72.26 19.29
C VAL A 1028 31.31 -71.20 20.37
N PRO A 1029 31.83 -69.97 20.20
CA PRO A 1029 31.90 -69.03 21.31
C PRO A 1029 30.53 -68.39 21.50
N SER A 1030 30.14 -68.20 22.76
CA SER A 1030 29.00 -67.36 23.11
C SER A 1030 29.48 -66.08 23.77
N PHE A 1031 28.76 -64.99 23.50
CA PHE A 1031 29.05 -63.65 23.95
C PHE A 1031 27.94 -63.14 24.88
N SER A 1032 28.31 -62.49 25.97
CA SER A 1032 27.43 -61.78 26.91
C SER A 1032 27.94 -60.35 27.13
N LEU A 1033 27.02 -59.39 27.17
CA LEU A 1033 27.25 -57.99 27.55
C LEU A 1033 26.52 -57.70 28.86
N ASP A 1034 27.17 -57.04 29.80
CA ASP A 1034 26.63 -56.61 31.11
C ASP A 1034 25.89 -57.72 31.87
N ASN A 1035 26.46 -58.93 31.85
CA ASN A 1035 25.90 -60.14 32.47
C ASN A 1035 24.56 -60.61 31.87
N ALA A 1036 24.19 -60.15 30.68
CA ALA A 1036 23.05 -60.68 29.95
C ALA A 1036 23.25 -62.16 29.55
N ALA A 1037 22.16 -62.83 29.17
CA ALA A 1037 22.24 -64.23 28.73
C ALA A 1037 23.20 -64.37 27.53
N ALA A 1038 24.19 -65.26 27.66
CA ALA A 1038 25.17 -65.48 26.62
C ALA A 1038 24.51 -66.01 25.33
N THR A 1039 24.81 -65.38 24.20
CA THR A 1039 24.31 -65.78 22.89
C THR A 1039 25.43 -66.30 22.01
N VAL A 1040 25.17 -67.37 21.27
CA VAL A 1040 26.14 -67.94 20.33
C VAL A 1040 26.53 -66.88 19.29
N MET A 1041 27.84 -66.66 19.12
CA MET A 1041 28.37 -65.76 18.11
C MET A 1041 28.22 -66.37 16.72
N SER A 1042 28.02 -65.52 15.71
CA SER A 1042 27.77 -65.94 14.33
C SER A 1042 29.07 -66.15 13.56
N ARG A 1043 29.01 -66.98 12.51
CA ARG A 1043 30.08 -67.21 11.52
C ARG A 1043 29.43 -67.38 10.14
N THR A 1044 30.15 -67.04 9.08
CA THR A 1044 29.74 -67.24 7.68
C THR A 1044 29.54 -68.74 7.32
N PRO A 1045 28.56 -69.11 6.45
CA PRO A 1045 28.17 -70.50 6.21
C PRO A 1045 29.29 -71.43 5.71
N LYS A 1046 29.19 -72.70 6.11
CA LYS A 1046 30.11 -73.80 5.82
C LYS A 1046 30.03 -74.22 4.35
N THR A 1047 31.13 -74.15 3.60
CA THR A 1047 31.23 -74.93 2.34
C THR A 1047 31.52 -76.40 2.69
N SER A 1048 31.03 -77.33 1.87
CA SER A 1048 30.87 -78.76 2.19
C SER A 1048 32.17 -79.57 2.39
N THR A 1049 33.36 -78.97 2.29
CA THR A 1049 34.66 -79.65 2.34
C THR A 1049 35.49 -79.37 3.60
N ASP A 1050 34.98 -78.60 4.57
CA ASP A 1050 35.75 -78.18 5.74
C ASP A 1050 35.59 -79.14 6.94
N ASN A 1051 36.42 -80.19 6.99
CA ASN A 1051 36.50 -81.14 8.11
C ASN A 1051 37.54 -80.67 9.13
N GLY A 1052 37.13 -79.79 10.06
CA GLY A 1052 38.01 -79.20 11.07
C GLY A 1052 38.88 -80.23 11.81
N THR A 1053 40.18 -80.19 11.54
CA THR A 1053 41.18 -81.08 12.14
C THR A 1053 41.65 -80.54 13.50
N TYR A 1054 41.82 -81.42 14.48
CA TYR A 1054 42.48 -81.08 15.75
C TYR A 1054 43.99 -80.90 15.54
N PHE A 1055 44.59 -79.89 16.17
CA PHE A 1055 46.06 -79.75 16.20
C PHE A 1055 46.66 -80.83 17.11
N GLY A 1056 47.42 -81.75 16.51
CA GLY A 1056 48.33 -82.64 17.24
C GLY A 1056 49.68 -81.97 17.52
N SER A 1057 50.54 -82.62 18.30
CA SER A 1057 51.83 -82.09 18.79
C SER A 1057 52.94 -81.88 17.74
N THR A 1058 52.67 -82.13 16.46
CA THR A 1058 53.56 -81.95 15.30
C THR A 1058 52.71 -81.68 14.06
N TYR A 1059 53.04 -80.67 13.26
CA TYR A 1059 52.22 -80.24 12.11
C TYR A 1059 53.08 -79.79 10.92
N SER A 1060 52.70 -80.19 9.70
CA SER A 1060 53.27 -79.69 8.45
C SER A 1060 52.13 -79.35 7.48
N GLY A 1061 51.94 -78.06 7.16
CA GLY A 1061 50.89 -77.58 6.24
C GLY A 1061 50.34 -76.19 6.62
N SER A 1062 49.29 -75.73 5.92
CA SER A 1062 48.61 -74.47 6.24
C SER A 1062 47.70 -74.61 7.46
N LEU A 1063 47.77 -73.65 8.38
CA LEU A 1063 46.86 -73.53 9.53
C LEU A 1063 45.61 -72.72 9.12
N LYS A 1064 44.41 -73.15 9.54
CA LYS A 1064 43.15 -72.41 9.35
C LYS A 1064 42.60 -71.91 10.67
N PHE A 1065 42.29 -70.61 10.74
CA PHE A 1065 41.58 -69.99 11.86
C PHE A 1065 40.20 -69.48 11.43
N TYR A 1066 39.27 -69.38 12.38
CA TYR A 1066 37.91 -68.91 12.14
C TYR A 1066 37.60 -67.69 13.00
N TRP A 1067 36.98 -66.69 12.40
CA TRP A 1067 36.42 -65.53 13.10
C TRP A 1067 34.92 -65.70 13.32
N PHE A 1068 34.51 -65.51 14.58
CA PHE A 1068 33.11 -65.39 14.97
C PHE A 1068 32.81 -63.93 15.29
N PHE A 1069 31.60 -63.47 15.06
CA PHE A 1069 31.22 -62.08 15.32
C PHE A 1069 29.86 -61.94 15.99
N LYS A 1070 29.67 -60.80 16.65
CA LYS A 1070 28.41 -60.38 17.25
C LYS A 1070 28.28 -58.86 17.16
N ASP A 1071 27.16 -58.40 16.63
CA ASP A 1071 26.78 -56.99 16.70
C ASP A 1071 26.12 -56.71 18.05
N ILE A 1072 26.57 -55.64 18.71
CA ILE A 1072 26.07 -55.20 20.02
C ILE A 1072 25.81 -53.70 19.98
N THR A 1073 24.84 -53.25 20.77
CA THR A 1073 24.61 -51.82 21.01
C THR A 1073 25.15 -51.48 22.39
N ILE A 1074 25.96 -50.44 22.47
CA ILE A 1074 26.68 -50.01 23.68
C ILE A 1074 26.50 -48.51 23.89
N ASP A 1075 26.60 -48.06 25.14
CA ASP A 1075 26.69 -46.65 25.49
C ASP A 1075 28.18 -46.30 25.63
N THR A 1076 28.71 -45.50 24.71
CA THR A 1076 30.15 -45.15 24.72
C THR A 1076 30.53 -44.22 25.88
N SER A 1077 29.57 -43.75 26.68
CA SER A 1077 29.84 -42.91 27.85
C SER A 1077 30.14 -43.70 29.13
N VAL A 1078 29.97 -45.03 29.14
CA VAL A 1078 30.15 -45.88 30.32
C VAL A 1078 30.94 -47.17 30.03
N PRO A 1079 31.64 -47.74 31.03
CA PRO A 1079 32.26 -49.06 30.89
C PRO A 1079 31.21 -50.18 30.89
N HIS A 1080 31.42 -51.19 30.03
CA HIS A 1080 30.56 -52.37 29.88
C HIS A 1080 31.30 -53.66 30.23
N THR A 1081 30.62 -54.62 30.85
CA THR A 1081 31.19 -55.96 31.14
C THR A 1081 30.98 -56.91 29.98
N ILE A 1082 32.06 -57.40 29.37
CA ILE A 1082 32.07 -58.32 28.24
C ILE A 1082 32.48 -59.71 28.71
N THR A 1083 31.73 -60.75 28.32
CA THR A 1083 32.08 -62.15 28.61
C THR A 1083 32.03 -63.01 27.36
N PHE A 1084 33.10 -63.77 27.12
CA PHE A 1084 33.17 -64.84 26.12
C PHE A 1084 33.23 -66.20 26.80
N THR A 1085 32.42 -67.15 26.34
CA THR A 1085 32.37 -68.53 26.83
C THR A 1085 32.55 -69.49 25.68
N THR A 1086 33.40 -70.52 25.86
CA THR A 1086 33.60 -71.59 24.88
C THR A 1086 33.25 -72.96 25.45
N LYS A 1087 33.04 -73.97 24.59
CA LYS A 1087 32.53 -75.31 24.95
C LYS A 1087 33.33 -76.07 26.03
N ASN A 1088 34.61 -75.73 26.24
CA ASN A 1088 35.48 -76.33 27.27
C ASN A 1088 35.58 -75.50 28.57
N ASN A 1089 34.56 -74.68 28.89
CA ASN A 1089 34.46 -73.85 30.10
C ASN A 1089 35.57 -72.80 30.30
N VAL A 1090 36.28 -72.41 29.24
CA VAL A 1090 37.16 -71.22 29.31
C VAL A 1090 36.26 -69.99 29.20
N ASN A 1091 36.05 -69.31 30.32
CA ASN A 1091 35.33 -68.04 30.44
C ASN A 1091 36.35 -66.91 30.54
N ALA A 1092 36.28 -65.93 29.63
CA ALA A 1092 37.00 -64.68 29.73
C ALA A 1092 36.00 -63.55 29.94
N THR A 1093 36.07 -62.86 31.09
CA THR A 1093 35.19 -61.74 31.45
C THR A 1093 36.03 -60.50 31.73
N THR A 1094 35.64 -59.34 31.19
CA THR A 1094 36.33 -58.06 31.42
C THR A 1094 35.37 -56.88 31.43
N SER A 1095 35.69 -55.82 32.15
CA SER A 1095 35.02 -54.51 32.01
C SER A 1095 35.80 -53.66 30.99
N TYR A 1096 35.11 -53.03 30.05
CA TYR A 1096 35.70 -52.27 28.96
C TYR A 1096 34.87 -51.06 28.54
N THR A 1097 35.52 -49.90 28.39
CA THR A 1097 34.91 -48.71 27.80
C THR A 1097 35.26 -48.66 26.32
N PHE A 1098 34.26 -48.73 25.46
CA PHE A 1098 34.46 -48.68 24.03
C PHE A 1098 34.76 -47.25 23.55
N GLY A 1099 35.83 -47.10 22.78
CA GLY A 1099 36.19 -45.87 22.08
C GLY A 1099 35.37 -45.59 20.80
N ALA A 1100 35.91 -44.76 19.90
CA ALA A 1100 35.21 -44.29 18.70
C ALA A 1100 35.11 -45.32 17.55
N ALA A 1101 35.74 -46.50 17.65
CA ALA A 1101 35.74 -47.50 16.58
C ALA A 1101 34.41 -48.25 16.46
N THR A 1102 34.14 -48.77 15.25
CA THR A 1102 32.94 -49.56 14.94
C THR A 1102 33.17 -51.08 15.02
N GLU A 1103 34.43 -51.52 15.10
CA GLU A 1103 34.82 -52.93 15.18
C GLU A 1103 35.89 -53.19 16.25
N TYR A 1104 35.78 -54.31 16.96
CA TYR A 1104 36.70 -54.71 18.04
C TYR A 1104 37.06 -56.19 17.90
N TYR A 1105 38.33 -56.55 18.10
CA TYR A 1105 38.85 -57.90 17.84
C TYR A 1105 39.46 -58.55 19.11
N PHE A 1106 39.06 -59.79 19.41
CA PHE A 1106 39.48 -60.55 20.58
C PHE A 1106 40.05 -61.93 20.18
N ALA A 1107 41.07 -62.44 20.90
CA ALA A 1107 41.75 -63.72 20.60
C ALA A 1107 42.04 -64.55 21.88
N VAL A 1108 42.14 -65.89 21.75
CA VAL A 1108 42.36 -66.84 22.87
C VAL A 1108 43.38 -67.92 22.52
N ASP A 1109 44.24 -68.30 23.49
CA ASP A 1109 45.10 -69.50 23.49
C ASP A 1109 45.11 -70.16 24.89
N ASN A 1110 45.44 -71.45 24.96
CA ASN A 1110 45.26 -72.36 26.11
C ASN A 1110 46.57 -72.68 26.86
N LEU A 1111 47.63 -71.87 26.69
CA LEU A 1111 49.01 -72.26 27.06
C LEU A 1111 49.58 -71.67 28.37
N MET A 1112 48.92 -70.75 29.09
CA MET A 1112 49.48 -70.12 30.31
C MET A 1112 48.43 -69.84 31.40
N GLY A 1113 48.78 -70.00 32.68
CA GLY A 1113 47.85 -69.96 33.84
C GLY A 1113 47.63 -68.60 34.53
N ASP A 1114 47.63 -67.47 33.82
CA ASP A 1114 47.38 -66.11 34.36
C ASP A 1114 46.11 -65.46 33.74
N THR A 1115 45.35 -64.67 34.52
CA THR A 1115 43.96 -64.24 34.25
C THR A 1115 43.77 -62.72 34.04
N THR A 1116 44.82 -61.91 33.84
CA THR A 1116 44.71 -60.42 33.83
C THR A 1116 44.73 -59.80 32.42
N LEU A 1117 43.82 -58.85 32.11
CA LEU A 1117 43.68 -58.29 30.75
C LEU A 1117 44.77 -57.28 30.34
N LYS A 1118 45.26 -57.30 29.09
CA LYS A 1118 46.16 -56.23 28.55
C LYS A 1118 45.81 -55.79 27.12
N ASP A 1119 45.91 -54.49 26.83
CA ASP A 1119 45.82 -53.93 25.48
C ASP A 1119 47.12 -54.20 24.73
N LEU A 1120 47.03 -54.95 23.64
CA LEU A 1120 48.19 -55.31 22.86
C LEU A 1120 48.70 -54.13 22.01
N THR A 1121 47.88 -53.14 21.65
CA THR A 1121 48.35 -52.02 20.80
C THR A 1121 49.39 -51.14 21.47
N GLU A 1122 49.36 -51.05 22.80
CA GLU A 1122 50.28 -50.27 23.62
C GLU A 1122 51.62 -50.98 23.87
N MET A 1123 51.77 -52.24 23.47
CA MET A 1123 53.02 -52.98 23.59
C MET A 1123 53.88 -52.87 22.32
N ASP A 1124 55.20 -52.97 22.48
CA ASP A 1124 56.12 -53.03 21.34
C ASP A 1124 55.72 -54.14 20.36
N GLU A 1125 55.85 -53.89 19.06
CA GLU A 1125 55.37 -54.77 17.98
C GLU A 1125 55.81 -56.24 18.13
N TYR A 1126 57.04 -56.49 18.57
CA TYR A 1126 57.53 -57.84 18.82
C TYR A 1126 56.88 -58.52 20.03
N ILE A 1127 56.48 -57.76 21.06
CA ILE A 1127 55.74 -58.24 22.24
C ILE A 1127 54.28 -58.55 21.87
N ARG A 1128 53.65 -57.69 21.04
CA ARG A 1128 52.29 -57.93 20.48
C ARG A 1128 52.19 -59.28 19.78
N ASN A 1129 53.27 -59.68 19.14
CA ASN A 1129 53.34 -60.90 18.35
C ASN A 1129 53.78 -62.15 19.17
N TYR A 1130 54.18 -61.99 20.44
CA TYR A 1130 54.68 -63.06 21.33
C TYR A 1130 53.66 -63.49 22.40
N HIS A 1131 52.72 -62.61 22.78
CA HIS A 1131 51.75 -62.87 23.84
C HIS A 1131 50.35 -63.12 23.28
N ILE A 1132 49.90 -64.37 23.40
CA ILE A 1132 48.50 -64.74 23.16
C ILE A 1132 48.05 -65.48 24.42
N SER A 1133 47.39 -64.79 25.34
CA SER A 1133 46.64 -65.43 26.43
C SER A 1133 45.16 -65.10 26.28
N ALA A 1134 44.30 -65.84 26.99
CA ALA A 1134 42.85 -65.63 27.09
C ALA A 1134 42.43 -64.27 27.70
N THR A 1135 43.39 -63.39 27.97
CA THR A 1135 43.21 -62.10 28.65
C THR A 1135 43.87 -60.98 27.85
N HIS A 1136 43.82 -60.98 26.53
CA HIS A 1136 44.42 -59.90 25.74
C HIS A 1136 43.42 -59.35 24.74
N MET A 1137 43.38 -58.03 24.63
CA MET A 1137 42.53 -57.31 23.69
C MET A 1137 43.42 -56.79 22.56
N VAL A 1138 43.02 -57.06 21.31
CA VAL A 1138 43.68 -56.49 20.13
C VAL A 1138 42.77 -55.41 19.56
N TYR A 1139 43.14 -54.15 19.78
CA TYR A 1139 42.48 -53.05 19.10
C TYR A 1139 43.08 -52.89 17.70
N SER A 1140 42.28 -53.00 16.64
CA SER A 1140 42.74 -52.71 15.27
C SER A 1140 41.74 -51.78 14.61
N ALA A 1141 42.09 -50.49 14.58
CA ALA A 1141 41.43 -49.46 13.78
C ALA A 1141 42.33 -48.97 12.62
N THR A 1142 43.50 -49.58 12.43
CA THR A 1142 44.50 -49.19 11.42
C THR A 1142 44.56 -50.22 10.28
N SER A 1143 45.12 -49.83 9.14
CA SER A 1143 45.31 -50.66 7.93
C SER A 1143 46.20 -51.90 8.12
N ASP A 1144 46.78 -52.09 9.31
CA ASP A 1144 47.69 -53.18 9.60
C ASP A 1144 46.92 -54.43 10.07
N ARG A 1145 46.75 -55.37 9.13
CA ARG A 1145 45.94 -56.60 9.30
C ARG A 1145 46.77 -57.84 9.64
N ASN A 1146 48.04 -57.67 10.04
CA ASN A 1146 48.95 -58.77 10.37
C ASN A 1146 48.85 -59.12 11.86
N ILE A 1147 48.58 -60.39 12.20
CA ILE A 1147 48.28 -60.80 13.58
C ILE A 1147 49.17 -61.99 13.96
N GLY A 1148 50.34 -61.74 14.57
CA GLY A 1148 51.13 -62.66 15.43
C GLY A 1148 52.00 -63.75 14.78
N PHE A 1149 52.91 -64.36 15.56
CA PHE A 1149 53.68 -65.58 15.21
C PHE A 1149 53.20 -66.79 16.05
N THR A 1150 53.54 -68.02 15.65
CA THR A 1150 53.39 -69.23 16.48
C THR A 1150 54.67 -70.07 16.46
N TRP A 1151 54.93 -70.81 17.55
CA TRP A 1151 56.07 -71.71 17.68
C TRP A 1151 55.62 -73.16 17.46
N ALA A 1152 56.07 -73.77 16.37
CA ALA A 1152 55.80 -75.18 16.07
C ALA A 1152 57.12 -75.95 15.93
N LYS A 1153 57.12 -77.23 16.32
CA LYS A 1153 58.25 -78.10 16.02
C LYS A 1153 58.28 -78.35 14.51
N ASP A 1154 59.40 -78.01 13.88
CA ASP A 1154 59.65 -78.38 12.50
C ASP A 1154 59.73 -79.91 12.34
N THR A 1155 59.89 -80.37 11.10
CA THR A 1155 60.04 -81.79 10.77
C THR A 1155 61.24 -82.47 11.45
N GLU A 1156 62.15 -81.70 12.04
CA GLU A 1156 63.33 -82.18 12.77
C GLU A 1156 63.11 -82.14 14.31
N GLY A 1157 61.92 -81.75 14.76
CA GLY A 1157 61.55 -81.69 16.17
C GLY A 1157 62.03 -80.45 16.92
N LYS A 1158 62.61 -79.46 16.22
CA LYS A 1158 63.05 -78.19 16.81
C LYS A 1158 61.95 -77.16 16.71
N TYR A 1159 61.73 -76.42 17.81
CA TYR A 1159 60.81 -75.29 17.80
C TYR A 1159 61.35 -74.20 16.87
N LYS A 1160 60.58 -73.88 15.82
CA LYS A 1160 60.79 -72.75 14.92
C LYS A 1160 59.63 -71.77 15.03
N GLU A 1161 59.93 -70.49 14.82
CA GLU A 1161 58.97 -69.38 14.81
C GLU A 1161 58.39 -69.20 13.40
N TYR A 1162 57.05 -69.10 13.29
CA TYR A 1162 56.33 -68.98 12.02
C TYR A 1162 55.35 -67.81 12.04
N ALA A 1163 55.33 -66.99 10.98
CA ALA A 1163 54.42 -65.84 10.84
C ALA A 1163 52.97 -66.28 10.57
N MET A 1164 52.00 -65.70 11.28
CA MET A 1164 50.59 -65.89 10.99
C MET A 1164 50.11 -64.78 10.02
N GLY A 1165 49.51 -65.18 8.90
CA GLY A 1165 49.16 -64.28 7.80
C GLY A 1165 48.02 -63.28 8.07
N THR A 1166 47.80 -62.41 7.08
CA THR A 1166 46.85 -61.28 7.06
C THR A 1166 45.38 -61.74 7.06
N TYR A 1167 44.48 -60.99 7.72
CA TYR A 1167 43.03 -61.20 7.58
C TYR A 1167 42.56 -60.94 6.14
N LEU A 1168 41.93 -61.93 5.51
CA LEU A 1168 41.31 -61.83 4.18
C LEU A 1168 39.80 -61.56 4.34
N PRO A 1169 39.29 -60.38 3.93
CA PRO A 1169 37.89 -59.98 4.17
C PRO A 1169 36.85 -60.92 3.58
N ASP A 1170 37.19 -61.66 2.53
CA ASP A 1170 36.17 -62.28 1.68
C ASP A 1170 35.77 -63.71 2.07
N ASN A 1171 36.38 -64.33 3.09
CA ASN A 1171 36.05 -65.73 3.46
C ASN A 1171 36.11 -66.10 4.95
N ASN A 1172 36.43 -65.18 5.88
CA ASN A 1172 36.56 -65.46 7.33
C ASN A 1172 37.49 -66.64 7.71
N ILE A 1173 38.37 -67.05 6.78
CA ILE A 1173 39.39 -68.07 6.97
C ILE A 1173 40.74 -67.43 6.65
N SER A 1174 41.63 -67.36 7.65
CA SER A 1174 43.03 -67.03 7.43
C SER A 1174 43.81 -68.33 7.22
N THR A 1175 44.52 -68.44 6.09
CA THR A 1175 45.50 -69.52 5.82
C THR A 1175 46.92 -68.95 5.88
N ALA A 1176 47.76 -69.49 6.76
CA ALA A 1176 49.19 -69.17 6.76
C ALA A 1176 49.97 -70.18 5.88
N SER A 1177 50.88 -69.70 5.03
CA SER A 1177 51.89 -70.54 4.36
C SER A 1177 53.22 -70.41 5.11
N LEU A 1178 53.86 -71.53 5.42
CA LEU A 1178 55.09 -71.60 6.21
C LEU A 1178 56.29 -71.17 5.34
N THR A 1179 56.68 -69.90 5.34
CA THR A 1179 57.97 -69.44 4.76
C THR A 1179 58.95 -69.06 5.86
N ASP A 1180 60.14 -69.68 5.82
CA ASP A 1180 61.25 -69.53 6.78
C ASP A 1180 61.82 -68.09 6.71
N LEU A 1181 61.86 -67.37 7.85
CA LEU A 1181 62.21 -65.93 7.90
C LEU A 1181 63.72 -65.65 8.12
N THR A 1182 64.61 -66.62 7.91
CA THR A 1182 66.03 -66.45 8.25
C THR A 1182 66.95 -65.87 7.16
N SER A 1183 66.44 -65.29 6.07
CA SER A 1183 67.29 -64.64 5.06
C SER A 1183 67.11 -63.12 5.01
N SER A 1184 68.15 -62.42 5.45
CA SER A 1184 68.34 -60.98 5.42
C SER A 1184 68.24 -60.38 4.01
N SER A 1185 67.29 -59.48 3.79
CA SER A 1185 67.40 -58.41 2.78
C SER A 1185 66.46 -57.26 3.13
N LEU A 1186 67.07 -56.14 3.52
CA LEU A 1186 66.46 -54.80 3.63
C LEU A 1186 65.69 -54.47 2.35
N LEU A 1187 64.38 -54.23 2.47
CA LEU A 1187 63.57 -53.70 1.38
C LEU A 1187 63.49 -52.18 1.49
N THR A 1188 64.36 -51.53 0.71
CA THR A 1188 64.28 -50.12 0.30
C THR A 1188 62.91 -49.77 -0.29
N ILE A 1189 62.34 -48.66 0.18
CA ILE A 1189 61.14 -48.02 -0.40
C ILE A 1189 61.53 -47.33 -1.72
N PRO A 1190 60.91 -47.64 -2.87
CA PRO A 1190 61.05 -46.82 -4.07
C PRO A 1190 60.04 -45.66 -4.06
N SER A 1191 60.55 -44.49 -4.37
CA SER A 1191 59.82 -43.28 -4.71
C SER A 1191 59.26 -43.32 -6.14
N ALA A 1192 58.10 -42.65 -6.30
CA ALA A 1192 57.47 -42.18 -7.53
C ALA A 1192 56.92 -43.21 -8.52
N LEU A 1193 55.62 -43.06 -8.86
CA LEU A 1193 55.09 -43.15 -10.22
C LEU A 1193 53.80 -42.30 -10.34
N THR A 1194 53.62 -41.76 -11.54
CA THR A 1194 52.90 -40.56 -11.98
C THR A 1194 51.45 -40.82 -12.42
N PRO A 1195 50.64 -39.76 -12.67
CA PRO A 1195 49.19 -39.86 -12.80
C PRO A 1195 48.77 -40.30 -14.21
N ASN A 1196 48.25 -41.53 -14.34
CA ASN A 1196 47.26 -41.91 -15.36
C ASN A 1196 46.81 -43.36 -15.14
N ALA A 1197 45.73 -43.55 -14.39
CA ALA A 1197 44.79 -44.65 -14.55
C ALA A 1197 43.60 -44.35 -13.65
N MET A 1198 42.46 -43.97 -14.25
CA MET A 1198 41.09 -44.35 -13.87
C MET A 1198 40.11 -43.37 -14.53
N LEU A 1199 39.77 -43.67 -15.79
CA LEU A 1199 38.47 -43.38 -16.37
C LEU A 1199 38.00 -44.67 -17.06
N GLU A 1200 36.69 -44.90 -17.04
CA GLU A 1200 35.91 -46.07 -17.51
C GLU A 1200 35.72 -47.19 -16.46
N ALA A 1201 34.52 -47.66 -16.12
CA ALA A 1201 33.14 -47.39 -16.55
C ALA A 1201 32.19 -47.81 -15.39
N SER A 1202 31.29 -46.93 -14.94
CA SER A 1202 29.86 -46.82 -15.29
C SER A 1202 28.89 -47.65 -14.41
N SER A 1203 28.24 -46.94 -13.49
CA SER A 1203 26.77 -46.92 -13.34
C SER A 1203 26.38 -45.52 -12.81
N ALA A 1204 25.56 -44.80 -13.58
CA ALA A 1204 25.35 -43.35 -13.50
C ALA A 1204 24.45 -42.88 -12.33
N PRO A 1205 24.39 -41.54 -12.10
CA PRO A 1205 23.12 -40.84 -12.36
C PRO A 1205 23.25 -39.68 -13.36
N SER A 1206 22.10 -39.31 -13.94
CA SER A 1206 21.88 -38.56 -15.19
C SER A 1206 21.95 -37.03 -15.09
N PHE A 1207 22.89 -36.46 -14.34
CA PHE A 1207 23.10 -35.01 -14.26
C PHE A 1207 24.59 -34.68 -14.06
N PHE A 1208 25.11 -33.66 -14.74
CA PHE A 1208 26.39 -33.03 -14.39
C PHE A 1208 26.12 -31.70 -13.67
N THR A 1209 26.84 -31.43 -12.58
CA THR A 1209 26.82 -30.08 -11.98
C THR A 1209 27.62 -29.12 -12.85
N ILE A 1210 27.25 -27.83 -12.89
CA ILE A 1210 28.03 -26.78 -13.59
C ILE A 1210 29.50 -26.87 -13.19
N LYS A 1211 29.78 -27.11 -11.91
CA LYS A 1211 31.14 -27.26 -11.38
C LYS A 1211 31.93 -28.40 -12.06
N SER A 1212 31.29 -29.54 -12.36
CA SER A 1212 31.90 -30.68 -13.05
C SER A 1212 32.08 -30.44 -14.55
N ALA A 1213 31.13 -29.78 -15.21
CA ALA A 1213 31.22 -29.41 -16.63
C ALA A 1213 32.26 -28.30 -16.87
N THR A 1214 32.32 -27.31 -15.98
CA THR A 1214 33.33 -26.24 -15.98
C THR A 1214 34.73 -26.78 -15.64
N LEU A 1215 34.84 -27.79 -14.75
CA LEU A 1215 36.11 -28.45 -14.47
C LEU A 1215 36.61 -29.25 -15.68
N ALA A 1216 35.73 -29.93 -16.42
CA ALA A 1216 36.08 -30.61 -17.66
C ALA A 1216 36.49 -29.63 -18.79
N GLN A 1217 35.83 -28.46 -18.90
CA GLN A 1217 36.25 -27.40 -19.82
C GLN A 1217 37.59 -26.76 -19.43
N LYS A 1218 37.87 -26.55 -18.13
CA LYS A 1218 39.17 -26.06 -17.64
C LYS A 1218 40.32 -27.00 -18.01
N ILE A 1219 40.09 -28.31 -17.89
CA ILE A 1219 41.08 -29.33 -18.25
C ILE A 1219 41.32 -29.38 -19.77
N THR A 1220 40.31 -29.02 -20.58
CA THR A 1220 40.40 -29.11 -22.05
C THR A 1220 40.88 -27.80 -22.73
N ALA A 1221 40.84 -26.65 -22.03
CA ALA A 1221 41.08 -25.33 -22.63
C ALA A 1221 42.20 -24.48 -21.98
N GLU A 1222 42.90 -24.97 -20.94
CA GLU A 1222 44.01 -24.26 -20.25
C GLU A 1222 43.73 -22.78 -19.88
N ALA A 1223 42.48 -22.42 -19.54
CA ALA A 1223 42.11 -21.04 -19.16
C ALA A 1223 41.87 -20.90 -17.64
N GLU A 1224 42.44 -19.86 -17.02
CA GLU A 1224 42.42 -19.67 -15.56
C GLU A 1224 41.08 -19.11 -15.01
N GLU A 1225 40.33 -18.30 -15.78
CA GLU A 1225 39.01 -17.77 -15.38
C GLU A 1225 37.97 -17.77 -16.52
N VAL A 1226 36.69 -17.87 -16.13
CA VAL A 1226 35.51 -17.95 -17.02
C VAL A 1226 34.66 -16.70 -16.81
N SER A 1227 34.23 -16.04 -17.88
CA SER A 1227 33.44 -14.79 -17.82
C SER A 1227 31.99 -15.04 -17.40
N THR A 1228 31.33 -14.04 -16.82
CA THR A 1228 29.90 -14.08 -16.46
C THR A 1228 29.01 -14.42 -17.66
N LEU A 1229 29.41 -14.03 -18.87
CA LEU A 1229 28.69 -14.34 -20.11
C LEU A 1229 28.69 -15.85 -20.42
N GLN A 1230 29.78 -16.55 -20.10
CA GLN A 1230 29.91 -18.00 -20.30
C GLN A 1230 29.10 -18.81 -19.27
N TYR A 1231 28.93 -18.29 -18.04
CA TYR A 1231 28.00 -18.87 -17.06
C TYR A 1231 26.54 -18.76 -17.53
N GLN A 1232 26.16 -17.63 -18.11
CA GLN A 1232 24.81 -17.39 -18.62
C GLN A 1232 24.48 -18.17 -19.91
N LEU A 1233 25.49 -18.58 -20.68
CA LEU A 1233 25.33 -19.38 -21.90
C LEU A 1233 25.10 -20.87 -21.64
N LEU A 1234 25.51 -21.37 -20.47
CA LEU A 1234 25.47 -22.79 -20.13
C LEU A 1234 24.24 -23.20 -19.30
N ASP A 1235 23.63 -22.24 -18.59
CA ASP A 1235 22.44 -22.43 -17.78
C ASP A 1235 21.37 -21.42 -18.23
N VAL A 1236 20.73 -21.74 -19.35
CA VAL A 1236 19.84 -20.82 -20.07
C VAL A 1236 18.56 -20.56 -19.27
N ASN A 1237 18.21 -21.45 -18.34
CA ASN A 1237 17.01 -21.36 -17.50
C ASN A 1237 17.28 -20.90 -16.06
N LEU A 1238 18.55 -20.73 -15.68
CA LEU A 1238 19.05 -20.23 -14.38
C LEU A 1238 18.71 -21.14 -13.18
N ASP A 1239 18.61 -22.45 -13.38
CA ASP A 1239 18.30 -23.41 -12.32
C ASP A 1239 19.53 -24.01 -11.63
N GLY A 1240 20.73 -23.61 -12.06
CA GLY A 1240 22.02 -24.05 -11.53
C GLY A 1240 22.45 -25.43 -12.01
N LYS A 1241 21.76 -26.00 -13.00
CA LYS A 1241 22.04 -27.31 -13.62
C LYS A 1241 22.05 -27.16 -15.15
N VAL A 1242 22.61 -28.15 -15.85
CA VAL A 1242 22.57 -28.21 -17.32
C VAL A 1242 21.78 -29.45 -17.70
N ASP A 1243 20.60 -29.27 -18.30
CA ASP A 1243 19.71 -30.37 -18.66
C ASP A 1243 19.51 -30.55 -20.19
N ILE A 1244 18.62 -31.48 -20.57
CA ILE A 1244 18.30 -31.76 -21.98
C ILE A 1244 17.57 -30.57 -22.65
N LYS A 1245 16.85 -29.75 -21.89
CA LYS A 1245 16.20 -28.53 -22.38
C LYS A 1245 17.23 -27.43 -22.68
N ASP A 1246 18.25 -27.25 -21.82
CA ASP A 1246 19.30 -26.25 -22.02
C ASP A 1246 20.17 -26.57 -23.25
N SER A 1247 20.54 -27.84 -23.42
CA SER A 1247 21.26 -28.30 -24.61
C SER A 1247 20.43 -28.17 -25.91
N THR A 1248 19.10 -28.36 -25.83
CA THR A 1248 18.18 -28.13 -26.96
C THR A 1248 18.05 -26.64 -27.30
N MET A 1249 18.07 -25.74 -26.31
CA MET A 1249 18.03 -24.29 -26.54
C MET A 1249 19.34 -23.74 -27.08
N MET A 1250 20.49 -24.25 -26.62
CA MET A 1250 21.81 -23.96 -27.21
C MET A 1250 21.87 -24.40 -28.69
N GLN A 1251 21.36 -25.58 -29.03
CA GLN A 1251 21.30 -26.03 -30.42
C GLN A 1251 20.38 -25.16 -31.29
N LYS A 1252 19.25 -24.67 -30.76
CA LYS A 1252 18.36 -23.73 -31.47
C LYS A 1252 18.99 -22.35 -31.67
N ALA A 1253 19.78 -21.87 -30.71
CA ALA A 1253 20.50 -20.60 -30.81
C ALA A 1253 21.69 -20.69 -31.80
N LEU A 1254 22.40 -21.82 -31.86
CA LEU A 1254 23.49 -22.07 -32.80
C LEU A 1254 23.00 -22.37 -34.23
N ALA A 1255 21.78 -22.90 -34.40
CA ALA A 1255 21.17 -23.14 -35.71
C ALA A 1255 20.52 -21.87 -36.32
N GLY A 1256 20.49 -20.76 -35.59
CA GLY A 1256 19.92 -19.46 -36.00
C GLY A 1256 20.94 -18.40 -36.42
N PHE A 1257 22.21 -18.78 -36.63
CA PHE A 1257 23.29 -17.91 -37.13
C PHE A 1257 23.79 -18.34 -38.50
#